data_AF-A0A424KYG8-F1
#
_entry.id   AF-A0A424KYG8-F1
#
_cell.length_a   1.000
_cell.length_b   1.000
_cell.length_c   1.000
_cell.angle_alpha   90.00
_cell.angle_beta   90.00
_cell.angle_gamma   90.00
#
_symmetry.space_group_name_H-M   'P 1'
#
loop_
_entity.id
_entity.type
_entity.pdbx_description
1 polymer ?
#
loop_
_entity_poly.entity_id
_entity_poly.type
_entity_poly.pdbx_seq_one_letter_code
_entity_poly.pdbx_strand_id
1 'polypeptide(L)'
;MTDLLGIGSSGIGVAQQALSTVSNNIANLSTDGYSRQTTEIRQAQPKDVGNGYIGTGAYFDGVARQYDSFLESSLQQATSDLESQGAAVEYANRLLDLLGDEKIGLTTALNKFFASAKSLSTDPASPALRGVMLRESEALASRFNGLASQLGDLGDQSLSALEADVRSVNSLAEQIAEVNRQMLKKSSERDQAPELLDRRDQLLRDLSEYVQIRTSFDKRGSVTVSLSESSTKGRLVSGIKSSSLAIDPVANDRARLEYKLQGELSNEPLTGLPSGSVSGYARFYSETLVKVTGELDTLADVLVDEVNSIQTTGLDGEGNLGQEYFQVVPSFNVDRGASSGDYEVQVVVNEPEDYQAGQVTVLYDGSRGLWYSTAADGSTTFSNQQGLLELDDLTIQVTGNVNVGDQFTLTPDTGAAQGIRLALDDGIKIATASLFRITPSATNSGTFDPMASFSGAEAPTGSLFDVAELETGRPVTVNSSEVNPVTVIPAGKLSVDLLFDPETGSDNALQVMTTDGRHLIGSGALGSLDSMVGVLPQFATNASYSDSYLNQSGMLGYKDFQLLYGARSEAVEVTDLLPLHGLYFEAPFGTDFGGGGLDFTLEPATTFDRLGVTNSAFADPALGAVTAVDDTLFLGQGGSVIELATLETNYNGLAQTLRVRFSDALAPGTVSDELAARVSELITFNNGSDLTDDRNVVAKRITTELFTSDLGTNLTLSRDFVSSDLIDEGRVASGDRRFMATLITRGIGYAAGTDRVVIDEGDVSINGIALGALTVGSSGVLSADDVKAWIDLAESGASVAAHNVIEIPSDGLRLDAGAGLQINGHSIPSVNTESLTRFTSDDDLLASINALTEETGVFAQKLNSGNFILRNNNLGGANIVIGGTSSGLGGNALGIASKSYIGNISMALESEDGSPIRLDLGAAGKPSDLNLLGLDTQISLSGEIDEDLLVFVTGSGRSQLTAVTADSGVTVADGLRSRQIEFEFVASDRYRVRDLRTDTVLAERSYEGELALYYQGIQVALDNPAKVGDSFVIDGNNLGPDGSFDAQGNNVNILRMVDLESRGVLDGGLTLTEGYLSFVGDVGNLATQSLIARDALEIVRSQAVEARDRVSGVNLDKEAADLIRFQQAYQASAQVMQVATKLFDTMLQIR
;
A
#
# COMPACT_ATOMS: atom_id res chain seq x y z
N MET A 1 111.37 32.10 -14.27
CA MET A 1 111.54 30.87 -13.45
C MET A 1 110.49 30.76 -12.35
N THR A 2 110.09 31.86 -11.69
CA THR A 2 108.96 31.89 -10.74
C THR A 2 107.66 31.35 -11.35
N ASP A 3 107.43 31.58 -12.64
CA ASP A 3 106.23 31.12 -13.35
C ASP A 3 106.21 29.60 -13.61
N LEU A 4 107.36 28.92 -13.78
CA LEU A 4 107.42 27.45 -13.95
C LEU A 4 107.16 26.72 -12.63
N LEU A 5 107.66 27.25 -11.51
CA LEU A 5 107.37 26.73 -10.17
C LEU A 5 105.90 26.93 -9.79
N GLY A 6 105.30 28.06 -10.17
CA GLY A 6 103.87 28.32 -10.00
C GLY A 6 102.97 27.38 -10.81
N ILE A 7 103.31 27.13 -12.08
CA ILE A 7 102.59 26.18 -12.95
C ILE A 7 102.75 24.73 -12.45
N GLY A 8 103.96 24.34 -12.02
CA GLY A 8 104.21 23.00 -11.46
C GLY A 8 103.48 22.75 -10.15
N SER A 9 103.52 23.70 -9.20
CA SER A 9 102.82 23.62 -7.92
C SER A 9 101.30 23.59 -8.07
N SER A 10 100.75 24.45 -8.94
CA SER A 10 99.31 24.47 -9.24
C SER A 10 98.84 23.20 -9.95
N GLY A 11 99.65 22.64 -10.86
CA GLY A 11 99.40 21.34 -11.49
C GLY A 11 99.38 20.16 -10.52
N ILE A 12 100.31 20.12 -9.54
CA ILE A 12 100.32 19.11 -8.46
C ILE A 12 99.05 19.22 -7.61
N GLY A 13 98.68 20.44 -7.19
CA GLY A 13 97.50 20.67 -6.36
C GLY A 13 96.19 20.26 -7.07
N VAL A 14 96.06 20.60 -8.35
CA VAL A 14 94.92 20.18 -9.18
C VAL A 14 94.87 18.66 -9.33
N ALA A 15 96.00 18.01 -9.63
CA ALA A 15 96.05 16.56 -9.81
C ALA A 15 95.78 15.81 -8.49
N GLN A 16 96.24 16.32 -7.34
CA GLN A 16 95.94 15.75 -6.02
C GLN A 16 94.44 15.81 -5.71
N GLN A 17 93.81 16.95 -5.98
CA GLN A 17 92.37 17.10 -5.75
C GLN A 17 91.56 16.24 -6.72
N ALA A 18 92.00 16.11 -7.97
CA ALA A 18 91.37 15.23 -8.94
C ALA A 18 91.49 13.74 -8.57
N LEU A 19 92.65 13.30 -8.06
CA LEU A 19 92.83 11.95 -7.52
C LEU A 19 91.92 11.68 -6.32
N SER A 20 91.72 12.68 -5.46
CA SER A 20 90.78 12.60 -4.32
C SER A 20 89.34 12.43 -4.80
N THR A 21 88.90 13.21 -5.81
CA THR A 21 87.55 13.07 -6.41
C THR A 21 87.34 11.67 -7.00
N VAL A 22 88.29 11.15 -7.77
CA VAL A 22 88.19 9.80 -8.34
C VAL A 22 88.19 8.72 -7.26
N SER A 23 89.01 8.87 -6.21
CA SER A 23 89.03 7.94 -5.08
C SER A 23 87.70 7.93 -4.32
N ASN A 24 87.07 9.11 -4.14
CA ASN A 24 85.75 9.23 -3.53
C ASN A 24 84.65 8.59 -4.40
N ASN A 25 84.70 8.73 -5.73
CA ASN A 25 83.78 8.06 -6.63
C ASN A 25 83.88 6.53 -6.48
N ILE A 26 85.10 5.98 -6.49
CA ILE A 26 85.33 4.53 -6.35
C ILE A 26 84.85 4.04 -4.99
N ALA A 27 85.12 4.78 -3.91
CA ALA A 27 84.72 4.40 -2.56
C ALA A 27 83.20 4.40 -2.36
N ASN A 28 82.48 5.25 -3.09
CA ASN A 28 81.01 5.38 -3.00
C ASN A 28 80.26 4.70 -4.16
N LEU A 29 80.93 3.88 -4.98
CA LEU A 29 80.30 3.16 -6.10
C LEU A 29 79.07 2.36 -5.67
N SER A 30 79.12 1.75 -4.49
CA SER A 30 78.03 0.92 -3.94
C SER A 30 77.11 1.70 -2.99
N THR A 31 77.30 3.01 -2.85
CA THR A 31 76.42 3.86 -2.05
C THR A 31 75.23 4.26 -2.90
N ASP A 32 74.03 3.84 -2.51
CA ASP A 32 72.82 4.17 -3.26
C ASP A 32 72.58 5.68 -3.30
N GLY A 33 72.10 6.15 -4.46
CA GLY A 33 71.87 7.56 -4.75
C GLY A 33 73.10 8.45 -4.92
N TYR A 34 74.32 7.90 -4.86
CA TYR A 34 75.55 8.66 -5.09
C TYR A 34 75.70 9.08 -6.56
N SER A 35 75.89 10.39 -6.81
CA SER A 35 76.19 10.89 -8.15
C SER A 35 77.69 10.99 -8.39
N ARG A 36 78.17 10.47 -9.53
CA ARG A 36 79.56 10.60 -9.97
C ARG A 36 80.00 12.05 -9.92
N GLN A 37 81.15 12.30 -9.31
CA GLN A 37 81.72 13.63 -9.17
C GLN A 37 82.86 13.86 -10.16
N THR A 38 82.99 15.09 -10.65
CA THR A 38 84.09 15.53 -11.51
C THR A 38 84.77 16.77 -10.95
N THR A 39 86.08 16.83 -11.13
CA THR A 39 86.90 17.96 -10.72
C THR A 39 86.79 19.08 -11.75
N GLU A 40 86.31 20.25 -11.34
CA GLU A 40 86.33 21.45 -12.17
C GLU A 40 87.69 22.15 -12.04
N ILE A 41 88.33 22.34 -13.18
CA ILE A 41 89.66 22.94 -13.28
C ILE A 41 89.53 24.21 -14.11
N ARG A 42 89.94 25.35 -13.56
CA ARG A 42 89.97 26.63 -14.27
C ARG A 42 91.38 27.08 -14.53
N GLN A 43 91.57 27.73 -15.67
CA GLN A 43 92.82 28.39 -15.99
C GLN A 43 93.03 29.57 -15.03
N ALA A 44 94.22 29.66 -14.43
CA ALA A 44 94.62 30.85 -13.70
C ALA A 44 94.75 32.03 -14.67
N GLN A 45 94.39 33.25 -14.24
CA GLN A 45 94.37 34.39 -15.15
C GLN A 45 95.75 34.59 -15.81
N PRO A 46 95.82 34.62 -17.16
CA PRO A 46 97.07 34.82 -17.87
C PRO A 46 97.72 36.15 -17.49
N LYS A 47 99.04 36.13 -17.33
CA LYS A 47 99.82 37.33 -17.03
C LYS A 47 100.22 38.01 -18.33
N ASP A 48 99.89 39.29 -18.47
CA ASP A 48 100.28 40.12 -19.61
C ASP A 48 101.79 40.44 -19.52
N VAL A 49 102.52 40.18 -20.60
CA VAL A 49 103.96 40.45 -20.71
C VAL A 49 104.31 41.38 -21.88
N GLY A 50 103.38 42.24 -22.29
CA GLY A 50 103.61 43.38 -23.19
C GLY A 50 103.62 43.05 -24.69
N ASN A 51 103.89 41.81 -25.10
CA ASN A 51 103.78 41.35 -26.50
C ASN A 51 102.95 40.05 -26.62
N GLY A 52 102.11 39.75 -25.61
CA GLY A 52 101.29 38.55 -25.53
C GLY A 52 100.95 38.18 -24.07
N TYR A 53 100.11 37.16 -23.91
CA TYR A 53 99.70 36.62 -22.60
C TYR A 53 100.43 35.29 -22.32
N ILE A 54 100.96 35.13 -21.10
CA ILE A 54 101.52 33.85 -20.63
C ILE A 54 100.57 33.24 -19.61
N GLY A 55 100.17 31.99 -19.82
CA GLY A 55 99.34 31.24 -18.88
C GLY A 55 100.06 31.00 -17.55
N THR A 56 99.37 31.16 -16.44
CA THR A 56 99.92 31.02 -15.07
C THR A 56 99.59 29.68 -14.41
N GLY A 57 99.13 28.70 -15.20
CA GLY A 57 98.73 27.37 -14.74
C GLY A 57 97.22 27.24 -14.60
N ALA A 58 96.77 26.28 -13.80
CA ALA A 58 95.37 26.01 -13.53
C ALA A 58 95.16 25.77 -12.04
N TYR A 59 93.99 26.12 -11.52
CA TYR A 59 93.64 25.87 -10.13
C TYR A 59 92.36 25.06 -10.04
N PHE A 60 92.20 24.38 -8.91
CA PHE A 60 91.00 23.66 -8.57
C PHE A 60 89.90 24.66 -8.23
N ASP A 61 88.81 24.63 -8.98
CA ASP A 61 87.68 25.55 -8.84
C ASP A 61 86.58 24.93 -7.96
N GLY A 62 86.34 23.62 -8.09
CA GLY A 62 85.36 22.91 -7.27
C GLY A 62 85.16 21.45 -7.70
N VAL A 63 84.33 20.74 -6.96
CA VAL A 63 83.80 19.43 -7.38
C VAL A 63 82.36 19.63 -7.83
N ALA A 64 82.03 19.15 -9.03
CA ALA A 64 80.68 19.18 -9.58
C ALA A 64 80.14 17.76 -9.71
N ARG A 65 78.85 17.57 -9.39
CA ARG A 65 78.12 16.31 -9.65
C ARG A 65 77.85 16.21 -11.15
N GLN A 66 77.97 15.00 -11.70
CA GLN A 66 77.44 14.67 -13.02
C GLN A 66 75.96 14.35 -12.82
N TYR A 67 75.09 15.27 -13.23
CA TYR A 67 73.66 15.22 -12.97
C TYR A 67 72.90 15.76 -14.17
N ASP A 68 71.82 15.08 -14.54
CA ASP A 68 70.88 15.51 -15.57
C ASP A 68 69.46 15.45 -15.01
N SER A 69 68.85 16.62 -14.81
CA SER A 69 67.51 16.73 -14.23
C SER A 69 66.42 16.10 -15.10
N PHE A 70 66.62 16.06 -16.42
CA PHE A 70 65.65 15.47 -17.33
C PHE A 70 65.68 13.94 -17.22
N LEU A 71 66.88 13.35 -17.14
CA LEU A 71 67.01 11.90 -16.94
C LEU A 71 66.46 11.46 -15.58
N GLU A 72 66.70 12.23 -14.51
CA GLU A 72 66.12 11.95 -13.19
C GLU A 72 64.59 12.09 -13.18
N SER A 73 64.05 13.15 -13.78
CA SER A 73 62.59 13.30 -13.91
C SER A 73 61.98 12.17 -14.75
N SER A 74 62.67 11.70 -15.79
CA SER A 74 62.23 10.57 -16.61
C SER A 74 62.25 9.26 -15.83
N LEU A 75 63.26 9.04 -14.99
CA LEU A 75 63.34 7.86 -14.12
C LEU A 75 62.26 7.88 -13.04
N GLN A 76 62.01 9.04 -12.42
CA GLN A 76 60.95 9.22 -11.43
C GLN A 76 59.58 8.94 -12.04
N GLN A 77 59.31 9.45 -13.25
CA GLN A 77 58.06 9.16 -13.96
C GLN A 77 57.90 7.67 -14.27
N ALA A 78 58.93 7.04 -14.84
CA ALA A 78 58.89 5.62 -15.19
C ALA A 78 58.72 4.72 -13.95
N THR A 79 59.29 5.14 -12.81
CA THR A 79 59.11 4.45 -11.52
C THR A 79 57.67 4.58 -11.03
N SER A 80 57.13 5.80 -11.01
CA SER A 80 55.75 6.06 -10.59
C SER A 80 54.72 5.28 -11.42
N ASP A 81 54.92 5.24 -12.73
CA ASP A 81 54.04 4.49 -13.65
C ASP A 81 54.10 2.99 -13.40
N LEU A 82 55.31 2.44 -13.19
CA LEU A 82 55.50 1.03 -12.86
C LEU A 82 54.80 0.65 -11.54
N GLU A 83 55.03 1.44 -10.48
CA GLU A 83 54.47 1.16 -9.16
C GLU A 83 52.93 1.29 -9.15
N SER A 84 52.37 2.22 -9.94
CA SER A 84 50.91 2.32 -10.13
C SER A 84 50.32 1.04 -10.73
N GLN A 85 50.95 0.49 -11.78
CA GLN A 85 50.49 -0.76 -12.37
C GLN A 85 50.76 -1.97 -11.46
N GLY A 86 51.88 -1.98 -10.73
CA GLY A 86 52.20 -3.04 -9.76
C GLY A 86 51.11 -3.20 -8.71
N ALA A 87 50.72 -2.10 -8.07
CA ALA A 87 49.64 -2.05 -7.08
C ALA A 87 48.28 -2.50 -7.66
N ALA A 88 47.94 -2.08 -8.88
CA ALA A 88 46.69 -2.48 -9.54
C ALA A 88 46.66 -3.98 -9.87
N VAL A 89 47.76 -4.55 -10.37
CA VAL A 89 47.89 -5.98 -10.71
C VAL A 89 47.73 -6.86 -9.48
N GLU A 90 48.31 -6.47 -8.35
CA GLU A 90 48.24 -7.25 -7.11
C GLU A 90 46.78 -7.50 -6.70
N TYR A 91 46.00 -6.42 -6.58
CA TYR A 91 44.61 -6.53 -6.12
C TYR A 91 43.65 -7.01 -7.20
N ALA A 92 43.91 -6.72 -8.48
CA ALA A 92 43.12 -7.29 -9.59
C ALA A 92 43.23 -8.82 -9.66
N ASN A 93 44.44 -9.39 -9.43
CA ASN A 93 44.60 -10.84 -9.36
C ASN A 93 43.90 -11.44 -8.14
N ARG A 94 43.98 -10.79 -6.98
CA ARG A 94 43.27 -11.25 -5.78
C ARG A 94 41.75 -11.25 -5.97
N LEU A 95 41.23 -10.22 -6.64
CA LEU A 95 39.82 -10.15 -7.04
C LEU A 95 39.47 -11.28 -8.03
N LEU A 96 40.30 -11.51 -9.05
CA LEU A 96 40.11 -12.59 -10.02
C LEU A 96 40.10 -13.97 -9.36
N ASP A 97 41.03 -14.24 -8.45
CA ASP A 97 41.12 -15.50 -7.71
C ASP A 97 39.87 -15.74 -6.87
N LEU A 98 39.35 -14.69 -6.22
CA LEU A 98 38.13 -14.74 -5.41
C LEU A 98 36.88 -14.99 -6.26
N LEU A 99 36.75 -14.31 -7.40
CA LEU A 99 35.63 -14.50 -8.32
C LEU A 99 35.69 -15.83 -9.08
N GLY A 100 36.89 -16.32 -9.38
CA GLY A 100 37.11 -17.55 -10.15
C GLY A 100 37.09 -18.84 -9.32
N ASP A 101 37.11 -18.77 -7.99
CA ASP A 101 37.14 -19.94 -7.13
C ASP A 101 35.77 -20.67 -7.15
N GLU A 102 35.73 -21.95 -7.49
CA GLU A 102 34.47 -22.72 -7.58
C GLU A 102 33.70 -22.80 -6.24
N LYS A 103 34.41 -22.66 -5.12
CA LYS A 103 33.91 -22.64 -3.74
C LYS A 103 33.73 -21.24 -3.18
N ILE A 104 33.95 -20.16 -3.94
CA ILE A 104 33.57 -18.78 -3.55
C ILE A 104 32.68 -18.09 -4.62
N GLY A 105 32.83 -18.44 -5.90
CA GLY A 105 32.09 -17.87 -7.02
C GLY A 105 30.66 -18.39 -7.19
N LEU A 106 29.83 -17.65 -7.92
CA LEU A 106 28.38 -17.81 -7.90
C LEU A 106 27.83 -18.90 -8.85
N THR A 107 28.57 -19.22 -9.91
CA THR A 107 28.14 -20.15 -10.98
C THR A 107 27.63 -21.49 -10.44
N THR A 108 28.35 -22.11 -9.50
CA THR A 108 27.95 -23.39 -8.91
C THR A 108 26.65 -23.29 -8.11
N ALA A 109 26.43 -22.17 -7.41
CA ALA A 109 25.23 -21.98 -6.59
C ALA A 109 23.99 -21.74 -7.47
N LEU A 110 24.11 -20.91 -8.52
CA LEU A 110 23.04 -20.71 -9.50
C LEU A 110 22.65 -22.02 -10.19
N ASN A 111 23.64 -22.80 -10.65
CA ASN A 111 23.38 -24.09 -11.28
C ASN A 111 22.66 -25.07 -10.35
N LYS A 112 22.99 -25.08 -9.05
CA LYS A 112 22.32 -25.93 -8.05
C LYS A 112 20.89 -25.48 -7.78
N PHE A 113 20.66 -24.18 -7.65
CA PHE A 113 19.33 -23.59 -7.51
C PHE A 113 18.42 -24.03 -8.67
N PHE A 114 18.82 -23.79 -9.92
CA PHE A 114 18.03 -24.19 -11.10
C PHE A 114 17.88 -25.71 -11.24
N ALA A 115 18.93 -26.49 -10.94
CA ALA A 115 18.83 -27.95 -10.95
C ALA A 115 17.83 -28.48 -9.90
N SER A 116 17.75 -27.83 -8.73
CA SER A 116 16.79 -28.17 -7.69
C SER A 116 15.36 -27.77 -8.06
N ALA A 117 15.16 -26.61 -8.70
CA ALA A 117 13.87 -26.20 -9.27
C ALA A 117 13.40 -27.19 -10.35
N LYS A 118 14.30 -27.59 -11.25
CA LYS A 118 14.03 -28.59 -12.29
C LYS A 118 13.67 -29.94 -11.69
N SER A 119 14.36 -30.36 -10.63
CA SER A 119 14.03 -31.60 -9.91
C SER A 119 12.63 -31.50 -9.28
N LEU A 120 12.32 -30.39 -8.62
CA LEU A 120 11.00 -30.13 -8.02
C LEU A 120 9.89 -30.10 -9.07
N SER A 121 10.15 -29.59 -10.28
CA SER A 121 9.17 -29.59 -11.38
C SER A 121 8.71 -30.99 -11.83
N THR A 122 9.49 -32.04 -11.52
CA THR A 122 9.12 -33.44 -11.86
C THR A 122 8.15 -34.07 -10.85
N ASP A 123 8.14 -33.58 -9.61
CA ASP A 123 7.24 -34.00 -8.54
C ASP A 123 7.00 -32.81 -7.58
N PRO A 124 6.11 -31.86 -7.95
CA PRO A 124 5.90 -30.63 -7.19
C PRO A 124 5.21 -30.85 -5.84
N ALA A 125 4.60 -32.01 -5.64
CA ALA A 125 3.92 -32.38 -4.41
C ALA A 125 4.91 -32.83 -3.33
N SER A 126 6.13 -33.24 -3.69
CA SER A 126 7.07 -33.86 -2.76
C SER A 126 7.65 -32.84 -1.75
N PRO A 127 7.36 -32.98 -0.44
CA PRO A 127 7.95 -32.11 0.59
C PRO A 127 9.47 -32.23 0.67
N ALA A 128 10.03 -33.39 0.30
CA ALA A 128 11.46 -33.64 0.30
C ALA A 128 12.18 -32.77 -0.74
N LEU A 129 11.68 -32.75 -1.98
CA LEU A 129 12.21 -31.92 -3.07
C LEU A 129 12.02 -30.42 -2.80
N ARG A 130 10.89 -30.02 -2.21
CA ARG A 130 10.67 -28.66 -1.72
C ARG A 130 11.69 -28.24 -0.67
N GLY A 131 11.98 -29.12 0.29
CA GLY A 131 13.04 -28.90 1.27
C GLY A 131 14.45 -28.88 0.67
N VAL A 132 14.71 -29.58 -0.45
CA VAL A 132 15.98 -29.46 -1.19
C VAL A 132 16.07 -28.09 -1.84
N MET A 133 15.04 -27.65 -2.57
CA MET A 133 14.98 -26.34 -3.22
C MET A 133 15.18 -25.20 -2.21
N LEU A 134 14.51 -25.26 -1.05
CA LEU A 134 14.65 -24.29 0.03
C LEU A 134 16.12 -24.18 0.49
N ARG A 135 16.78 -25.31 0.76
CA ARG A 135 18.19 -25.33 1.19
C ARG A 135 19.16 -24.83 0.13
N GLU A 136 18.95 -25.18 -1.14
CA GLU A 136 19.82 -24.68 -2.22
C GLU A 136 19.61 -23.17 -2.46
N SER A 137 18.40 -22.66 -2.20
CA SER A 137 18.09 -21.23 -2.23
C SER A 137 18.75 -20.46 -1.09
N GLU A 138 18.73 -21.00 0.13
CA GLU A 138 19.47 -20.47 1.28
C GLU A 138 20.99 -20.47 1.04
N ALA A 139 21.50 -21.54 0.42
CA ALA A 139 22.90 -21.64 0.03
C ALA A 139 23.28 -20.61 -1.06
N LEU A 140 22.37 -20.31 -1.99
CA LEU A 140 22.56 -19.26 -3.00
C LEU A 140 22.60 -17.87 -2.37
N ALA A 141 21.66 -17.53 -1.48
CA ALA A 141 21.67 -16.25 -0.76
C ALA A 141 22.95 -16.10 0.09
N SER A 142 23.31 -17.15 0.84
CA SER A 142 24.55 -17.18 1.62
C SER A 142 25.80 -17.00 0.75
N ARG A 143 25.74 -17.47 -0.50
CA ARG A 143 26.84 -17.33 -1.46
C ARG A 143 27.02 -15.89 -1.91
N PHE A 144 25.94 -15.19 -2.23
CA PHE A 144 25.99 -13.75 -2.51
C PHE A 144 26.57 -12.98 -1.33
N ASN A 145 26.08 -13.26 -0.11
CA ASN A 145 26.55 -12.54 1.08
C ASN A 145 28.03 -12.80 1.35
N GLY A 146 28.46 -14.07 1.24
CA GLY A 146 29.86 -14.45 1.42
C GLY A 146 30.77 -13.80 0.38
N LEU A 147 30.33 -13.68 -0.88
CA LEU A 147 31.10 -13.02 -1.92
C LEU A 147 31.19 -11.50 -1.67
N ALA A 148 30.05 -10.85 -1.37
CA ALA A 148 29.99 -9.42 -1.05
C ALA A 148 30.89 -9.06 0.15
N SER A 149 30.84 -9.86 1.22
CA SER A 149 31.71 -9.69 2.39
C SER A 149 33.19 -9.78 2.04
N GLN A 150 33.61 -10.76 1.21
CA GLN A 150 35.01 -10.89 0.84
C GLN A 150 35.48 -9.77 -0.12
N LEU A 151 34.59 -9.24 -0.96
CA LEU A 151 34.86 -8.03 -1.75
C LEU A 151 35.06 -6.81 -0.85
N GLY A 152 34.22 -6.67 0.18
CA GLY A 152 34.39 -5.65 1.23
C GLY A 152 35.74 -5.75 1.93
N ASP A 153 36.11 -6.95 2.39
CA ASP A 153 37.41 -7.22 3.02
C ASP A 153 38.59 -6.87 2.09
N LEU A 154 38.47 -7.16 0.80
CA LEU A 154 39.48 -6.81 -0.19
C LEU A 154 39.60 -5.29 -0.36
N GLY A 155 38.48 -4.58 -0.31
CA GLY A 155 38.42 -3.12 -0.32
C GLY A 155 39.10 -2.49 0.88
N ASP A 156 38.80 -2.98 2.08
CA ASP A 156 39.42 -2.50 3.33
C ASP A 156 40.94 -2.74 3.36
N GLN A 157 41.40 -3.87 2.81
CA GLN A 157 42.83 -4.14 2.66
C GLN A 157 43.51 -3.20 1.66
N SER A 158 42.86 -2.94 0.52
CA SER A 158 43.35 -1.97 -0.48
C SER A 158 43.42 -0.57 0.10
N LEU A 159 42.42 -0.14 0.88
CA LEU A 159 42.42 1.16 1.53
C LEU A 159 43.51 1.25 2.62
N SER A 160 43.70 0.18 3.40
CA SER A 160 44.77 0.12 4.41
C SER A 160 46.17 0.22 3.77
N ALA A 161 46.38 -0.42 2.62
CA ALA A 161 47.62 -0.30 1.85
C ALA A 161 47.82 1.13 1.31
N LEU A 162 46.76 1.73 0.76
CA LEU A 162 46.75 3.12 0.31
C LEU A 162 47.12 4.08 1.47
N GLU A 163 46.51 3.93 2.64
CA GLU A 163 46.80 4.75 3.83
C GLU A 163 48.25 4.59 4.33
N ALA A 164 48.80 3.38 4.25
CA ALA A 164 50.20 3.14 4.58
C ALA A 164 51.14 3.90 3.62
N ASP A 165 50.84 3.88 2.32
CA ASP A 165 51.61 4.60 1.31
C ASP A 165 51.48 6.12 1.43
N VAL A 166 50.28 6.63 1.76
CA VAL A 166 50.08 8.05 2.07
C VAL A 166 50.91 8.49 3.29
N ARG A 167 51.03 7.64 4.32
CA ARG A 167 51.93 7.91 5.46
C ARG A 167 53.39 7.97 5.02
N SER A 168 53.84 7.09 4.12
CA SER A 168 55.18 7.13 3.54
C SER A 168 55.42 8.41 2.74
N VAL A 169 54.46 8.83 1.91
CA VAL A 169 54.50 10.11 1.15
C VAL A 169 54.70 11.30 2.09
N ASN A 170 53.93 11.37 3.17
CA ASN A 170 54.00 12.47 4.13
C ASN A 170 55.35 12.49 4.86
N SER A 171 55.87 11.33 5.26
CA SER A 171 57.19 11.23 5.88
C SER A 171 58.32 11.67 4.94
N LEU A 172 58.27 11.26 3.66
CA LEU A 172 59.25 11.67 2.65
C LEU A 172 59.18 13.17 2.35
N ALA A 173 57.98 13.75 2.29
CA ALA A 173 57.79 15.19 2.11
C ALA A 173 58.43 16.01 3.25
N GLU A 174 58.26 15.57 4.49
CA GLU A 174 58.91 16.19 5.66
C GLU A 174 60.43 16.10 5.59
N GLN A 175 60.97 14.94 5.20
CA GLN A 175 62.41 14.75 5.02
C GLN A 175 62.97 15.66 3.92
N ILE A 176 62.27 15.82 2.79
CA ILE A 176 62.66 16.74 1.71
C ILE A 176 62.64 18.19 2.21
N ALA A 177 61.61 18.60 2.98
CA ALA A 177 61.54 19.93 3.56
C ALA A 177 62.69 20.22 4.54
N GLU A 178 63.12 19.22 5.32
CA GLU A 178 64.31 19.31 6.17
C GLU A 178 65.60 19.44 5.35
N VAL A 179 65.75 18.68 4.26
CA VAL A 179 66.91 18.85 3.36
C VAL A 179 66.94 20.27 2.77
N ASN A 180 65.81 20.79 2.31
CA ASN A 180 65.70 22.18 1.84
C ASN A 180 66.10 23.19 2.92
N ARG A 181 65.73 22.95 4.19
CA ARG A 181 66.12 23.79 5.34
C ARG A 181 67.62 23.81 5.55
N GLN A 182 68.29 22.67 5.39
CA GLN A 182 69.76 22.58 5.48
C GLN A 182 70.45 23.31 4.33
N MET A 183 69.84 23.31 3.13
CA MET A 183 70.33 24.00 1.94
C MET A 183 70.22 25.53 2.02
N LEU A 184 69.37 26.09 2.90
CA LEU A 184 69.27 27.54 3.09
C LEU A 184 70.57 28.19 3.59
N LYS A 185 71.52 27.41 4.12
CA LYS A 185 72.81 27.88 4.65
C LYS A 185 73.75 28.42 3.57
N LYS A 186 73.47 28.16 2.29
CA LYS A 186 74.30 28.58 1.14
C LYS A 186 73.49 29.41 0.15
N SER A 187 74.18 30.29 -0.58
CA SER A 187 73.56 31.25 -1.51
C SER A 187 73.36 30.72 -2.92
N SER A 188 74.07 29.65 -3.31
CA SER A 188 73.98 29.04 -4.63
C SER A 188 74.04 27.52 -4.52
N GLU A 189 73.43 26.82 -5.49
CA GLU A 189 73.48 25.35 -5.58
C GLU A 189 74.93 24.82 -5.64
N ARG A 190 75.81 25.56 -6.31
CA ARG A 190 77.22 25.23 -6.45
C ARG A 190 77.99 25.18 -5.12
N ASP A 191 77.55 25.96 -4.14
CA ASP A 191 78.17 26.03 -2.82
C ASP A 191 77.63 24.97 -1.83
N GLN A 192 76.65 24.16 -2.28
CA GLN A 192 76.04 23.11 -1.48
C GLN A 192 76.97 21.90 -1.35
N ALA A 193 76.81 21.15 -0.26
CA ALA A 193 77.46 19.86 -0.11
C ALA A 193 76.83 18.86 -1.11
N PRO A 194 77.62 18.13 -1.92
CA PRO A 194 77.09 17.15 -2.87
C PRO A 194 76.17 16.11 -2.22
N GLU A 195 76.49 15.67 -1.01
CA GLU A 195 75.71 14.70 -0.24
C GLU A 195 74.27 15.17 0.04
N LEU A 196 74.04 16.48 0.26
CA LEU A 196 72.68 17.01 0.46
C LEU A 196 71.86 16.97 -0.82
N LEU A 197 72.50 17.24 -1.96
CA LEU A 197 71.85 17.16 -3.26
C LEU A 197 71.56 15.70 -3.65
N ASP A 198 72.50 14.79 -3.39
CA ASP A 198 72.30 13.34 -3.57
C ASP A 198 71.17 12.82 -2.66
N ARG A 199 71.12 13.23 -1.39
CA ARG A 199 70.05 12.86 -0.47
C ARG A 199 68.69 13.39 -0.91
N ARG A 200 68.61 14.64 -1.37
CA ARG A 200 67.39 15.22 -1.96
C ARG A 200 66.91 14.38 -3.14
N ASP A 201 67.80 14.08 -4.07
CA ASP A 201 67.45 13.37 -5.30
C ASP A 201 67.06 11.90 -5.02
N GLN A 202 67.68 11.26 -4.03
CA GLN A 202 67.23 9.96 -3.53
C GLN A 202 65.82 10.04 -2.94
N LEU A 203 65.55 10.99 -2.04
CA LEU A 203 64.22 11.14 -1.44
C LEU A 203 63.14 11.44 -2.50
N LEU A 204 63.49 12.15 -3.58
CA LEU A 204 62.58 12.38 -4.71
C LEU A 204 62.31 11.09 -5.49
N ARG A 205 63.33 10.22 -5.67
CA ARG A 205 63.13 8.88 -6.27
C ARG A 205 62.26 7.99 -5.37
N ASP A 206 62.56 7.91 -4.08
CA ASP A 206 61.77 7.15 -3.10
C ASP A 206 60.31 7.66 -3.07
N LEU A 207 60.11 8.99 -3.14
CA LEU A 207 58.77 9.58 -3.19
C LEU A 207 58.02 9.24 -4.49
N SER A 208 58.74 9.12 -5.61
CA SER A 208 58.17 8.80 -6.92
C SER A 208 57.60 7.38 -7.02
N GLU A 209 58.03 6.45 -6.15
CA GLU A 209 57.43 5.12 -6.03
C GLU A 209 55.95 5.20 -5.61
N TYR A 210 55.64 6.12 -4.69
CA TYR A 210 54.30 6.23 -4.12
C TYR A 210 53.37 7.14 -4.91
N VAL A 211 53.89 8.27 -5.44
CA VAL A 211 53.09 9.29 -6.12
C VAL A 211 53.85 9.93 -7.27
N GLN A 212 53.15 10.31 -8.33
CA GLN A 212 53.76 11.12 -9.37
C GLN A 212 54.13 12.50 -8.82
N ILE A 213 55.39 12.89 -9.03
CA ILE A 213 55.91 14.18 -8.60
C ILE A 213 56.35 15.03 -9.78
N ARG A 214 56.16 16.35 -9.65
CA ARG A 214 56.78 17.37 -10.48
C ARG A 214 57.68 18.24 -9.62
N THR A 215 58.94 18.36 -10.02
CA THR A 215 59.95 19.08 -9.24
C THR A 215 60.38 20.36 -9.94
N SER A 216 60.59 21.42 -9.17
CA SER A 216 61.27 22.63 -9.64
C SER A 216 62.30 23.09 -8.62
N PHE A 217 63.43 23.62 -9.09
CA PHE A 217 64.57 23.98 -8.25
C PHE A 217 64.79 25.50 -8.24
N ASP A 218 65.12 26.05 -7.08
CA ASP A 218 65.52 27.45 -6.95
C ASP A 218 67.04 27.66 -7.22
N LYS A 219 67.51 28.91 -7.15
CA LYS A 219 68.94 29.25 -7.37
C LYS A 219 69.91 28.62 -6.36
N ARG A 220 69.41 28.14 -5.22
CA ARG A 220 70.17 27.49 -4.14
C ARG A 220 70.13 25.96 -4.25
N GLY A 221 69.33 25.42 -5.17
CA GLY A 221 69.05 24.00 -5.32
C GLY A 221 67.92 23.48 -4.42
N SER A 222 67.18 24.33 -3.70
CA SER A 222 66.02 23.86 -2.92
C SER A 222 64.90 23.42 -3.87
N VAL A 223 64.23 22.31 -3.57
CA VAL A 223 63.19 21.74 -4.45
C VAL A 223 61.78 22.14 -3.99
N THR A 224 60.90 22.45 -4.94
CA THR A 224 59.45 22.49 -4.77
C THR A 224 58.86 21.26 -5.45
N VAL A 225 58.03 20.51 -4.72
CA VAL A 225 57.40 19.26 -5.19
C VAL A 225 55.89 19.48 -5.31
N SER A 226 55.33 19.19 -6.48
CA SER A 226 53.89 19.24 -6.76
C SER A 226 53.37 17.86 -7.17
N LEU A 227 52.17 17.51 -6.71
CA LEU A 227 51.43 16.30 -7.09
C LEU A 227 50.44 16.54 -8.23
N SER A 228 50.24 17.81 -8.62
CA SER A 228 49.29 18.18 -9.67
C SER A 228 49.99 18.73 -10.90
N GLU A 229 49.25 18.78 -12.01
CA GLU A 229 49.78 19.39 -13.23
C GLU A 229 49.93 20.91 -13.14
N SER A 230 49.27 21.53 -12.16
CA SER A 230 49.30 22.97 -11.94
C SER A 230 50.64 23.42 -11.39
N SER A 231 51.13 24.56 -11.90
CA SER A 231 52.32 25.23 -11.38
C SER A 231 52.08 25.96 -10.04
N THR A 232 50.83 26.08 -9.60
CA THR A 232 50.46 26.86 -8.40
C THR A 232 49.69 26.06 -7.35
N LYS A 233 49.07 24.96 -7.74
CA LYS A 233 48.25 24.08 -6.90
C LYS A 233 48.92 22.72 -6.67
N GLY A 234 48.49 22.01 -5.63
CA GLY A 234 48.97 20.65 -5.36
C GLY A 234 50.40 20.56 -4.83
N ARG A 235 50.91 21.61 -4.17
CA ARG A 235 52.29 21.67 -3.68
C ARG A 235 52.44 20.88 -2.37
N LEU A 236 53.02 19.69 -2.46
CA LEU A 236 53.33 18.84 -1.31
C LEU A 236 54.52 19.40 -0.52
N VAL A 237 55.55 19.92 -1.20
CA VAL A 237 56.68 20.61 -0.56
C VAL A 237 56.89 21.95 -1.24
N SER A 238 56.85 23.02 -0.45
CA SER A 238 57.08 24.40 -0.92
C SER A 238 58.16 25.08 -0.09
N GLY A 239 59.40 25.03 -0.58
CA GLY A 239 60.56 25.52 0.16
C GLY A 239 60.84 24.67 1.40
N ILE A 240 60.72 25.25 2.60
CA ILE A 240 60.98 24.55 3.87
C ILE A 240 59.74 24.03 4.59
N LYS A 241 58.58 24.11 3.92
CA LYS A 241 57.29 23.64 4.43
C LYS A 241 56.83 22.42 3.63
N SER A 242 56.31 21.42 4.31
CA SER A 242 55.58 20.30 3.75
C SER A 242 54.08 20.41 4.09
N SER A 243 53.25 19.87 3.22
CA SER A 243 51.83 19.61 3.45
C SER A 243 51.61 18.11 3.56
N SER A 244 50.52 17.69 4.21
CA SER A 244 50.17 16.27 4.33
C SER A 244 49.11 15.89 3.32
N LEU A 245 49.35 14.86 2.52
CA LEU A 245 48.34 14.19 1.70
C LEU A 245 47.39 13.40 2.61
N ALA A 246 46.09 13.53 2.34
CA ALA A 246 45.05 12.69 2.90
C ALA A 246 44.11 12.25 1.77
N ILE A 247 43.72 10.99 1.80
CA ILE A 247 42.81 10.39 0.83
C ILE A 247 41.82 9.57 1.65
N ASP A 248 40.57 9.99 1.66
CA ASP A 248 39.53 9.38 2.49
C ASP A 248 38.33 9.02 1.60
N PRO A 249 37.61 7.92 1.86
CA PRO A 249 36.30 7.68 1.26
C PRO A 249 35.32 8.80 1.62
N VAL A 250 34.42 9.15 0.70
CA VAL A 250 33.37 10.13 0.96
C VAL A 250 32.34 9.52 1.93
N ALA A 251 31.97 10.24 2.98
CA ALA A 251 31.14 9.71 4.07
C ALA A 251 29.80 9.08 3.64
N ASN A 252 29.17 9.61 2.59
CA ASN A 252 27.88 9.13 2.07
C ASN A 252 28.03 8.32 0.77
N ASP A 253 29.25 8.13 0.29
CA ASP A 253 29.54 7.47 -0.98
C ASP A 253 30.94 6.83 -0.88
N ARG A 254 30.99 5.66 -0.24
CA ARG A 254 32.26 4.92 -0.04
C ARG A 254 32.88 4.47 -1.36
N ALA A 255 32.15 4.54 -2.48
CA ALA A 255 32.67 4.28 -3.80
C ALA A 255 33.52 5.42 -4.37
N ARG A 256 33.52 6.60 -3.72
CA ARG A 256 34.32 7.76 -4.12
C ARG A 256 35.38 8.09 -3.10
N LEU A 257 36.58 8.38 -3.59
CA LEU A 257 37.71 8.87 -2.80
C LEU A 257 37.83 10.39 -2.93
N GLU A 258 37.98 11.08 -1.80
CA GLU A 258 38.32 12.50 -1.73
C GLU A 258 39.82 12.66 -1.50
N TYR A 259 40.48 13.40 -2.39
CA TYR A 259 41.91 13.70 -2.31
C TYR A 259 42.10 15.12 -1.79
N LYS A 260 42.90 15.30 -0.73
CA LYS A 260 43.19 16.64 -0.19
C LYS A 260 44.63 16.77 0.31
N LEU A 261 45.18 17.97 0.17
CA LEU A 261 46.41 18.39 0.85
C LEU A 261 46.05 19.25 2.06
N GLN A 262 46.48 18.80 3.24
CA GLN A 262 46.30 19.50 4.50
C GLN A 262 47.53 20.38 4.75
N GLY A 263 47.35 21.70 4.70
CA GLY A 263 48.36 22.69 5.09
C GLY A 263 48.09 23.29 6.48
N GLU A 264 48.98 24.17 6.95
CA GLU A 264 48.87 24.81 8.28
C GLU A 264 47.60 25.66 8.50
N LEU A 265 46.94 26.13 7.44
CA LEU A 265 45.81 27.09 7.52
C LEU A 265 44.56 26.69 6.73
N SER A 266 44.64 25.72 5.80
CA SER A 266 43.52 25.30 4.95
C SER A 266 43.78 23.97 4.25
N ASN A 267 42.72 23.23 3.95
CA ASN A 267 42.75 22.05 3.08
C ASN A 267 42.61 22.47 1.61
N GLU A 268 43.43 21.91 0.73
CA GLU A 268 43.37 22.10 -0.71
C GLU A 268 42.87 20.81 -1.37
N PRO A 269 41.68 20.79 -2.01
CA PRO A 269 41.18 19.60 -2.70
C PRO A 269 41.99 19.34 -3.98
N LEU A 270 42.26 18.06 -4.26
CA LEU A 270 42.89 17.58 -5.48
C LEU A 270 41.86 16.85 -6.34
N THR A 271 42.05 16.90 -7.66
CA THR A 271 41.19 16.18 -8.63
C THR A 271 41.50 14.67 -8.69
N GLY A 272 42.61 14.23 -8.09
CA GLY A 272 43.10 12.86 -8.14
C GLY A 272 44.63 12.82 -8.26
N LEU A 273 45.20 11.62 -8.27
CA LEU A 273 46.63 11.38 -8.44
C LEU A 273 46.89 10.66 -9.77
N PRO A 274 47.78 11.17 -10.64
CA PRO A 274 48.00 10.58 -11.95
C PRO A 274 48.67 9.19 -11.94
N SER A 275 49.62 8.95 -11.04
CA SER A 275 50.45 7.73 -11.00
C SER A 275 51.08 7.51 -9.61
N GLY A 276 51.84 6.41 -9.45
CA GLY A 276 52.38 5.89 -8.20
C GLY A 276 51.50 4.81 -7.55
N SER A 277 52.03 4.06 -6.59
CA SER A 277 51.31 2.97 -5.91
C SER A 277 50.00 3.44 -5.25
N VAL A 278 49.99 4.64 -4.67
CA VAL A 278 48.77 5.26 -4.09
C VAL A 278 47.67 5.40 -5.13
N SER A 279 48.02 5.84 -6.35
CA SER A 279 47.07 5.95 -7.47
C SER A 279 46.61 4.55 -7.93
N GLY A 280 47.51 3.56 -7.92
CA GLY A 280 47.19 2.17 -8.27
C GLY A 280 46.13 1.55 -7.36
N TYR A 281 46.33 1.62 -6.03
CA TYR A 281 45.33 1.14 -5.06
C TYR A 281 44.02 1.92 -5.14
N ALA A 282 44.11 3.25 -5.29
CA ALA A 282 42.93 4.10 -5.40
C ALA A 282 42.08 3.75 -6.63
N ARG A 283 42.71 3.57 -7.80
CA ARG A 283 42.02 3.17 -9.04
C ARG A 283 41.42 1.78 -8.94
N PHE A 284 42.15 0.80 -8.40
CA PHE A 284 41.58 -0.53 -8.17
C PHE A 284 40.31 -0.44 -7.33
N TYR A 285 40.37 0.27 -6.19
CA TYR A 285 39.23 0.44 -5.31
C TYR A 285 38.05 1.14 -6.01
N SER A 286 38.25 2.34 -6.55
CA SER A 286 37.15 3.16 -7.07
C SER A 286 36.65 2.80 -8.47
N GLU A 287 37.50 2.26 -9.34
CA GLU A 287 37.16 1.98 -10.74
C GLU A 287 36.88 0.49 -11.02
N THR A 288 37.50 -0.42 -10.24
CA THR A 288 37.37 -1.87 -10.45
C THR A 288 36.48 -2.51 -9.39
N LEU A 289 36.87 -2.43 -8.11
CA LEU A 289 36.17 -3.14 -7.03
C LEU A 289 34.74 -2.63 -6.88
N VAL A 290 34.55 -1.31 -6.81
CA VAL A 290 33.21 -0.68 -6.75
C VAL A 290 32.32 -1.12 -7.91
N LYS A 291 32.86 -1.16 -9.14
CA LYS A 291 32.09 -1.56 -10.32
C LYS A 291 31.62 -3.01 -10.20
N VAL A 292 32.52 -3.91 -9.80
CA VAL A 292 32.23 -5.34 -9.62
C VAL A 292 31.25 -5.57 -8.47
N THR A 293 31.37 -4.84 -7.36
CA THR A 293 30.38 -4.90 -6.27
C THR A 293 29.00 -4.48 -6.76
N GLY A 294 28.89 -3.37 -7.51
CA GLY A 294 27.63 -2.90 -8.07
C GLY A 294 27.02 -3.85 -9.12
N GLU A 295 27.86 -4.51 -9.93
CA GLU A 295 27.40 -5.57 -10.85
C GLU A 295 26.89 -6.81 -10.10
N LEU A 296 27.52 -7.16 -8.96
CA LEU A 296 27.06 -8.24 -8.10
C LEU A 296 25.73 -7.90 -7.41
N ASP A 297 25.57 -6.66 -6.94
CA ASP A 297 24.30 -6.18 -6.38
C ASP A 297 23.18 -6.19 -7.42
N THR A 298 23.45 -5.69 -8.63
CA THR A 298 22.48 -5.72 -9.73
C THR A 298 22.04 -7.15 -10.07
N LEU A 299 22.97 -8.11 -10.04
CA LEU A 299 22.66 -9.52 -10.26
C LEU A 299 21.77 -10.09 -9.15
N ALA A 300 21.97 -9.69 -7.89
CA ALA A 300 21.15 -10.09 -6.76
C ALA A 300 19.74 -9.48 -6.86
N ASP A 301 19.62 -8.19 -7.18
CA ASP A 301 18.32 -7.51 -7.37
C ASP A 301 17.49 -8.18 -8.46
N VAL A 302 18.08 -8.39 -9.65
CA VAL A 302 17.36 -9.04 -10.77
C VAL A 302 16.94 -10.47 -10.43
N LEU A 303 17.77 -11.22 -9.68
CA LEU A 303 17.38 -12.54 -9.20
C LEU A 303 16.17 -12.46 -8.25
N VAL A 304 16.20 -11.54 -7.28
CA VAL A 304 15.10 -11.34 -6.32
C VAL A 304 13.82 -11.00 -7.05
N ASP A 305 13.85 -10.00 -7.93
CA ASP A 305 12.68 -9.52 -8.68
C ASP A 305 12.07 -10.60 -9.57
N GLU A 306 12.88 -11.28 -10.39
CA GLU A 306 12.39 -12.29 -11.33
C GLU A 306 11.80 -13.51 -10.59
N VAL A 307 12.47 -13.99 -9.55
CA VAL A 307 11.99 -15.15 -8.77
C VAL A 307 10.74 -14.77 -7.98
N ASN A 308 10.70 -13.59 -7.35
CA ASN A 308 9.52 -13.13 -6.61
C ASN A 308 8.32 -12.93 -7.53
N SER A 309 8.50 -12.36 -8.73
CA SER A 309 7.40 -12.17 -9.69
C SER A 309 6.73 -13.48 -10.10
N ILE A 310 7.50 -14.57 -10.16
CA ILE A 310 7.00 -15.90 -10.47
C ILE A 310 6.35 -16.50 -9.23
N GLN A 311 7.02 -16.44 -8.08
CA GLN A 311 6.55 -17.01 -6.82
C GLN A 311 5.19 -16.43 -6.40
N THR A 312 5.03 -15.10 -6.40
CA THR A 312 3.81 -14.44 -5.91
C THR A 312 2.59 -14.61 -6.81
N THR A 313 2.78 -15.10 -8.03
CA THR A 313 1.70 -15.38 -9.00
C THR A 313 1.33 -16.87 -9.08
N GLY A 314 1.92 -17.71 -8.22
CA GLY A 314 1.63 -19.15 -8.13
C GLY A 314 0.96 -19.56 -6.82
N LEU A 315 0.78 -20.87 -6.69
CA LEU A 315 0.22 -21.52 -5.49
C LEU A 315 1.24 -22.42 -4.81
N ASP A 316 1.28 -22.29 -3.49
CA ASP A 316 2.08 -23.12 -2.62
C ASP A 316 1.51 -24.55 -2.46
N GLY A 317 2.17 -25.39 -1.65
CA GLY A 317 1.74 -26.77 -1.42
C GLY A 317 0.46 -26.92 -0.59
N GLU A 318 -0.04 -25.83 0.00
CA GLU A 318 -1.28 -25.74 0.78
C GLU A 318 -2.43 -25.10 -0.03
N GLY A 319 -2.12 -24.54 -1.19
CA GLY A 319 -3.09 -23.90 -2.08
C GLY A 319 -3.27 -22.40 -1.84
N ASN A 320 -2.41 -21.79 -1.03
CA ASN A 320 -2.37 -20.35 -0.82
C ASN A 320 -1.53 -19.68 -1.92
N LEU A 321 -1.77 -18.38 -2.15
CA LEU A 321 -0.90 -17.56 -2.99
C LEU A 321 0.53 -17.54 -2.43
N GLY A 322 1.52 -17.59 -3.34
CA GLY A 322 2.93 -17.53 -2.95
C GLY A 322 3.29 -16.21 -2.27
N GLN A 323 4.07 -16.30 -1.20
CA GLN A 323 4.74 -15.16 -0.56
C GLN A 323 6.07 -14.88 -1.24
N GLU A 324 6.69 -13.73 -0.99
CA GLU A 324 8.02 -13.42 -1.54
C GLU A 324 9.02 -14.57 -1.29
N TYR A 325 9.84 -14.86 -2.30
CA TYR A 325 10.81 -15.96 -2.26
C TYR A 325 12.11 -15.51 -1.60
N PHE A 326 12.67 -14.41 -2.08
CA PHE A 326 13.83 -13.73 -1.53
C PHE A 326 13.45 -12.32 -1.07
N GLN A 327 14.21 -11.79 -0.12
CA GLN A 327 14.12 -10.40 0.33
C GLN A 327 15.51 -9.81 0.43
N VAL A 328 15.63 -8.48 0.34
CA VAL A 328 16.89 -7.78 0.56
C VAL A 328 16.81 -7.07 1.91
N VAL A 329 17.57 -7.57 2.89
CA VAL A 329 17.63 -7.00 4.23
C VAL A 329 18.89 -6.12 4.34
N PRO A 330 18.76 -4.81 4.58
CA PRO A 330 19.91 -3.93 4.76
C PRO A 330 20.80 -4.41 5.91
N SER A 331 22.10 -4.37 5.68
CA SER A 331 23.10 -4.66 6.71
C SER A 331 23.69 -3.37 7.25
N PHE A 332 24.40 -3.42 8.39
CA PHE A 332 24.97 -2.22 9.00
C PHE A 332 26.46 -2.40 9.26
N ASN A 333 27.24 -1.43 8.80
CA ASN A 333 28.61 -1.28 9.24
C ASN A 333 28.63 -0.53 10.57
N VAL A 334 29.32 -1.10 11.56
CA VAL A 334 29.44 -0.55 12.91
C VAL A 334 30.80 0.13 13.06
N ASP A 335 30.82 1.46 12.98
CA ASP A 335 32.02 2.25 13.30
C ASP A 335 32.02 2.65 14.78
N ARG A 336 32.95 2.09 15.56
CA ARG A 336 33.08 2.35 17.01
C ARG A 336 33.85 3.63 17.32
N GLY A 337 34.33 4.36 16.31
CA GLY A 337 35.12 5.58 16.48
C GLY A 337 36.30 5.39 17.44
N ALA A 338 36.53 6.39 18.31
CA ALA A 338 37.59 6.34 19.33
C ALA A 338 37.15 5.67 20.65
N SER A 339 36.17 4.76 20.61
CA SER A 339 35.68 4.04 21.79
C SER A 339 36.78 3.20 22.47
N SER A 340 36.73 3.12 23.79
CA SER A 340 37.73 2.41 24.60
C SER A 340 37.20 1.14 25.26
N GLY A 341 35.87 0.98 25.36
CA GLY A 341 35.23 -0.24 25.83
C GLY A 341 35.39 -1.42 24.87
N ASP A 342 35.04 -2.61 25.34
CA ASP A 342 35.04 -3.85 24.56
C ASP A 342 33.60 -4.37 24.48
N TYR A 343 32.86 -3.90 23.47
CA TYR A 343 31.45 -4.19 23.25
C TYR A 343 31.19 -4.56 21.79
N GLU A 344 30.20 -5.43 21.58
CA GLU A 344 29.66 -5.82 20.29
C GLU A 344 28.28 -5.18 20.07
N VAL A 345 27.95 -4.93 18.80
CA VAL A 345 26.68 -4.35 18.40
C VAL A 345 26.03 -5.29 17.38
N GLN A 346 24.80 -5.70 17.66
CA GLN A 346 23.94 -6.43 16.74
C GLN A 346 22.78 -5.52 16.35
N VAL A 347 22.44 -5.51 15.07
CA VAL A 347 21.37 -4.66 14.52
C VAL A 347 20.40 -5.57 13.78
N VAL A 348 19.11 -5.38 14.04
CA VAL A 348 18.02 -6.07 13.36
C VAL A 348 17.10 -5.01 12.78
N VAL A 349 16.79 -5.13 11.49
CA VAL A 349 15.74 -4.35 10.84
C VAL A 349 14.41 -5.04 11.10
N ASN A 350 13.45 -4.33 11.68
CA ASN A 350 12.17 -4.93 12.06
C ASN A 350 11.27 -5.16 10.83
N GLU A 351 11.21 -4.17 9.91
CA GLU A 351 10.43 -4.20 8.67
C GLU A 351 11.33 -3.81 7.49
N PRO A 352 12.05 -4.76 6.87
CA PRO A 352 13.03 -4.47 5.83
C PRO A 352 12.47 -3.78 4.58
N GLU A 353 11.22 -4.06 4.23
CA GLU A 353 10.54 -3.59 3.02
C GLU A 353 10.26 -2.07 3.06
N ASP A 354 9.93 -1.53 4.24
CA ASP A 354 9.58 -0.13 4.45
C ASP A 354 10.75 0.72 5.00
N TYR A 355 11.88 0.07 5.34
CA TYR A 355 12.99 0.70 6.02
C TYR A 355 13.68 1.79 5.17
N GLN A 356 13.68 3.02 5.69
CA GLN A 356 14.41 4.14 5.08
C GLN A 356 15.84 4.17 5.61
N ALA A 357 16.80 3.83 4.74
CA ALA A 357 18.21 3.77 5.10
C ALA A 357 18.75 5.12 5.60
N GLY A 358 19.07 5.18 6.90
CA GLY A 358 19.68 6.33 7.55
C GLY A 358 20.86 5.95 8.44
N GLN A 359 21.80 6.87 8.61
CA GLN A 359 22.89 6.72 9.57
C GLN A 359 22.37 6.93 10.99
N VAL A 360 22.75 6.05 11.93
CA VAL A 360 22.35 6.14 13.34
C VAL A 360 23.59 6.27 14.21
N THR A 361 23.69 7.34 14.99
CA THR A 361 24.77 7.49 15.99
C THR A 361 24.23 7.19 17.38
N VAL A 362 24.90 6.27 18.08
CA VAL A 362 24.54 5.85 19.43
C VAL A 362 25.68 6.18 20.40
N LEU A 363 25.35 6.82 21.52
CA LEU A 363 26.31 7.25 22.54
C LEU A 363 25.99 6.59 23.89
N TYR A 364 27.01 6.37 24.71
CA TYR A 364 26.85 5.84 26.05
C TYR A 364 26.75 6.96 27.10
N ASP A 365 25.60 7.05 27.79
CA ASP A 365 25.40 7.96 28.92
C ASP A 365 25.89 7.30 30.22
N GLY A 366 27.12 7.67 30.63
CA GLY A 366 27.73 7.21 31.87
C GLY A 366 26.99 7.58 33.16
N SER A 367 26.09 8.57 33.14
CA SER A 367 25.30 8.96 34.31
C SER A 367 24.08 8.07 34.53
N ARG A 368 23.52 7.54 33.43
CA ARG A 368 22.35 6.64 33.43
C ARG A 368 22.72 5.17 33.29
N GLY A 369 23.92 4.89 32.81
CA GLY A 369 24.38 3.54 32.50
C GLY A 369 23.69 2.95 31.28
N LEU A 370 23.27 3.79 30.31
CA LEU A 370 22.44 3.40 29.18
C LEU A 370 22.99 4.01 27.87
N TRP A 371 22.88 3.25 26.78
CA TRP A 371 23.05 3.76 25.42
C TRP A 371 21.86 4.61 25.00
N TYR A 372 22.08 5.60 24.14
CA TYR A 372 21.01 6.40 23.56
C TYR A 372 21.32 6.86 22.14
N SER A 373 20.28 7.09 21.35
CA SER A 373 20.33 7.73 20.03
C SER A 373 19.44 8.97 20.02
N THR A 374 19.82 9.98 19.25
CA THR A 374 19.04 11.21 19.08
C THR A 374 18.61 11.31 17.61
N ALA A 375 17.29 11.36 17.37
CA ALA A 375 16.73 11.47 16.04
C ALA A 375 16.88 12.91 15.47
N ALA A 376 16.63 13.07 14.17
CA ALA A 376 16.78 14.35 13.46
C ALA A 376 15.83 15.44 13.97
N ASP A 377 14.70 15.06 14.58
CA ASP A 377 13.74 15.96 15.22
C ASP A 377 14.15 16.41 16.64
N GLY A 378 15.26 15.88 17.15
CA GLY A 378 15.81 16.16 18.48
C GLY A 378 15.26 15.26 19.59
N SER A 379 14.36 14.32 19.30
CA SER A 379 13.93 13.29 20.26
C SER A 379 15.08 12.33 20.60
N THR A 380 15.13 11.81 21.82
CA THR A 380 16.21 10.91 22.28
C THR A 380 15.64 9.64 22.87
N THR A 381 16.08 8.50 22.36
CA THR A 381 15.65 7.17 22.77
C THR A 381 16.78 6.48 23.54
N PHE A 382 16.46 5.96 24.73
CA PHE A 382 17.42 5.26 25.59
C PHE A 382 17.20 3.75 25.51
N SER A 383 18.30 3.01 25.57
CA SER A 383 18.29 1.56 25.73
C SER A 383 17.76 1.13 27.09
N ASN A 384 17.40 -0.14 27.22
CA ASN A 384 17.15 -0.79 28.50
C ASN A 384 18.47 -1.13 29.23
N GLN A 385 18.37 -1.63 30.47
CA GLN A 385 19.53 -2.00 31.30
C GLN A 385 20.38 -3.15 30.73
N GLN A 386 19.89 -3.85 29.70
CA GLN A 386 20.60 -4.93 29.01
C GLN A 386 21.25 -4.46 27.70
N GLY A 387 21.20 -3.16 27.38
CA GLY A 387 21.80 -2.59 26.18
C GLY A 387 20.95 -2.76 24.91
N LEU A 388 19.66 -3.13 25.04
CA LEU A 388 18.72 -3.16 23.93
C LEU A 388 18.13 -1.77 23.70
N LEU A 389 18.32 -1.22 22.51
CA LEU A 389 17.78 0.05 22.05
C LEU A 389 16.80 -0.24 20.91
N GLU A 390 15.51 0.02 21.14
CA GLU A 390 14.45 -0.08 20.14
C GLU A 390 14.21 1.31 19.55
N LEU A 391 14.51 1.47 18.27
CA LEU A 391 14.09 2.59 17.43
C LEU A 391 12.93 2.11 16.56
N ASP A 392 12.16 3.02 15.96
CA ASP A 392 10.94 2.67 15.20
C ASP A 392 11.17 1.47 14.26
N ASP A 393 12.18 1.54 13.38
CA ASP A 393 12.42 0.51 12.37
C ASP A 393 13.64 -0.41 12.68
N LEU A 394 14.35 -0.14 13.79
CA LEU A 394 15.60 -0.80 14.14
C LEU A 394 15.67 -1.25 15.59
N THR A 395 16.10 -2.48 15.79
CA THR A 395 16.45 -3.01 17.11
C THR A 395 17.97 -3.15 17.19
N ILE A 396 18.59 -2.46 18.15
CA ILE A 396 20.05 -2.45 18.35
C ILE A 396 20.37 -3.08 19.71
N GLN A 397 21.07 -4.20 19.70
CA GLN A 397 21.54 -4.87 20.91
C GLN A 397 23.03 -4.64 21.09
N VAL A 398 23.41 -4.03 22.22
CA VAL A 398 24.81 -3.83 22.58
C VAL A 398 25.19 -4.74 23.75
N THR A 399 26.26 -5.51 23.61
CA THR A 399 26.73 -6.44 24.65
C THR A 399 28.23 -6.28 24.91
N GLY A 400 28.64 -6.22 26.17
CA GLY A 400 30.06 -6.17 26.56
C GLY A 400 30.37 -5.11 27.61
N ASN A 401 31.65 -4.76 27.74
CA ASN A 401 32.12 -3.76 28.69
C ASN A 401 32.15 -2.37 28.05
N VAL A 402 31.54 -1.40 28.71
CA VAL A 402 31.37 -0.04 28.20
C VAL A 402 32.02 0.97 29.14
N ASN A 403 32.65 1.99 28.58
CA ASN A 403 33.28 3.10 29.27
C ASN A 403 32.55 4.42 28.96
N VAL A 404 32.67 5.40 29.86
CA VAL A 404 32.11 6.73 29.64
C VAL A 404 32.77 7.37 28.41
N GLY A 405 31.95 7.83 27.46
CA GLY A 405 32.42 8.41 26.20
C GLY A 405 32.50 7.42 25.04
N ASP A 406 32.14 6.14 25.25
CA ASP A 406 31.97 5.19 24.15
C ASP A 406 30.79 5.59 23.26
N GLN A 407 30.95 5.39 21.96
CA GLN A 407 29.99 5.69 20.92
C GLN A 407 30.16 4.74 19.72
N PHE A 408 29.11 4.53 18.97
CA PHE A 408 29.23 3.91 17.65
C PHE A 408 28.26 4.53 16.67
N THR A 409 28.62 4.44 15.40
CA THR A 409 27.81 4.90 14.28
C THR A 409 27.48 3.71 13.39
N LEU A 410 26.19 3.50 13.16
CA LEU A 410 25.65 2.53 12.23
C LEU A 410 25.46 3.21 10.89
N THR A 411 26.15 2.72 9.86
CA THR A 411 25.94 3.16 8.49
C THR A 411 25.29 2.01 7.72
N PRO A 412 24.08 2.21 7.16
CA PRO A 412 23.41 1.17 6.41
C PRO A 412 24.20 0.85 5.13
N ASP A 413 24.31 -0.43 4.83
CA ASP A 413 24.78 -0.98 3.57
C ASP A 413 23.58 -1.65 2.89
N THR A 414 23.13 -1.00 1.81
CA THR A 414 21.97 -1.40 1.02
C THR A 414 22.37 -2.23 -0.20
N GLY A 415 23.61 -2.74 -0.27
CA GLY A 415 24.04 -3.64 -1.32
C GLY A 415 23.20 -4.92 -1.34
N ALA A 416 22.47 -5.15 -2.43
CA ALA A 416 21.57 -6.28 -2.58
C ALA A 416 22.25 -7.64 -2.40
N ALA A 417 23.50 -7.78 -2.83
CA ALA A 417 24.26 -9.02 -2.68
C ALA A 417 24.60 -9.32 -1.21
N GLN A 418 24.84 -8.29 -0.40
CA GLN A 418 25.07 -8.45 1.03
C GLN A 418 23.76 -8.65 1.80
N GLY A 419 22.67 -8.05 1.32
CA GLY A 419 21.36 -8.06 1.96
C GLY A 419 20.45 -9.22 1.57
N ILE A 420 20.67 -9.91 0.44
CA ILE A 420 19.79 -10.98 -0.02
C ILE A 420 19.65 -12.10 1.02
N ARG A 421 18.42 -12.44 1.36
CA ARG A 421 18.02 -13.54 2.27
C ARG A 421 16.85 -14.30 1.67
N LEU A 422 16.70 -15.56 2.06
CA LEU A 422 15.50 -16.32 1.78
C LEU A 422 14.37 -15.80 2.68
N ALA A 423 13.23 -15.43 2.11
CA ALA A 423 12.07 -14.96 2.86
C ALA A 423 11.20 -16.15 3.36
N LEU A 424 11.22 -17.27 2.62
CA LEU A 424 10.50 -18.49 2.99
C LEU A 424 11.18 -19.26 4.12
N ASP A 425 10.40 -19.72 5.10
CA ASP A 425 10.80 -20.55 6.24
C ASP A 425 10.51 -22.04 6.04
N ASP A 426 9.58 -22.39 5.15
CA ASP A 426 9.18 -23.76 4.82
C ASP A 426 9.13 -23.97 3.30
N GLY A 427 9.61 -25.13 2.85
CA GLY A 427 9.53 -25.54 1.45
C GLY A 427 8.10 -25.74 0.95
N ILE A 428 7.13 -26.00 1.84
CA ILE A 428 5.72 -26.09 1.44
C ILE A 428 5.21 -24.76 0.86
N LYS A 429 5.76 -23.62 1.30
CA LYS A 429 5.41 -22.27 0.79
C LYS A 429 5.95 -21.97 -0.61
N ILE A 430 6.78 -22.84 -1.19
CA ILE A 430 7.28 -22.67 -2.57
C ILE A 430 6.11 -22.80 -3.55
N ALA A 431 5.84 -21.78 -4.35
CA ALA A 431 4.69 -21.76 -5.23
C ALA A 431 4.97 -22.50 -6.53
N THR A 432 4.68 -23.80 -6.59
CA THR A 432 5.00 -24.63 -7.77
C THR A 432 3.90 -24.67 -8.81
N ALA A 433 2.65 -24.49 -8.39
CA ALA A 433 1.47 -24.60 -9.22
C ALA A 433 1.06 -23.23 -9.78
N SER A 434 0.50 -23.21 -10.98
CA SER A 434 -0.16 -22.00 -11.51
C SER A 434 -1.42 -21.66 -10.71
N LEU A 435 -1.87 -20.41 -10.75
CA LEU A 435 -3.11 -19.99 -10.10
C LEU A 435 -4.35 -20.70 -10.67
N PHE A 436 -4.35 -20.96 -11.97
CA PHE A 436 -5.43 -21.60 -12.69
C PHE A 436 -4.91 -22.81 -13.49
N ARG A 437 -5.74 -23.85 -13.62
CA ARG A 437 -5.53 -24.98 -14.53
C ARG A 437 -6.48 -24.89 -15.69
N ILE A 438 -5.98 -25.14 -16.89
CA ILE A 438 -6.82 -25.31 -18.08
C ILE A 438 -6.90 -26.79 -18.44
N THR A 439 -8.12 -27.26 -18.67
CA THR A 439 -8.41 -28.61 -19.17
C THR A 439 -9.08 -28.49 -20.55
N PRO A 440 -8.35 -28.71 -21.65
CA PRO A 440 -8.92 -28.73 -22.99
C PRO A 440 -9.86 -29.93 -23.18
N SER A 441 -10.95 -29.74 -23.93
CA SER A 441 -11.82 -30.84 -24.30
C SER A 441 -11.09 -31.83 -25.23
N ALA A 442 -11.28 -33.13 -24.99
CA ALA A 442 -10.71 -34.19 -25.81
C ALA A 442 -11.27 -34.21 -27.26
N THR A 443 -12.34 -33.46 -27.52
CA THR A 443 -12.95 -33.33 -28.86
C THR A 443 -12.44 -32.14 -29.64
N ASN A 444 -11.53 -31.33 -29.08
CA ASN A 444 -10.98 -30.16 -29.75
C ASN A 444 -10.27 -30.53 -31.06
N SER A 445 -10.43 -29.66 -32.04
CA SER A 445 -9.92 -29.80 -33.41
C SER A 445 -9.03 -28.64 -33.85
N GLY A 446 -8.99 -27.54 -33.09
CA GLY A 446 -8.14 -26.37 -33.27
C GLY A 446 -7.19 -26.09 -32.11
N THR A 447 -7.64 -26.22 -30.84
CA THR A 447 -6.86 -25.87 -29.64
C THR A 447 -6.28 -27.11 -28.94
N PHE A 448 -4.96 -27.18 -28.77
CA PHE A 448 -4.29 -28.37 -28.20
C PHE A 448 -3.59 -28.15 -26.85
N ASP A 449 -3.11 -26.93 -26.57
CA ASP A 449 -2.36 -26.65 -25.33
C ASP A 449 -2.51 -25.18 -24.86
N PRO A 450 -3.72 -24.77 -24.43
CA PRO A 450 -3.96 -23.44 -23.92
C PRO A 450 -3.30 -23.22 -22.55
N MET A 451 -2.76 -22.04 -22.32
CA MET A 451 -2.11 -21.65 -21.05
C MET A 451 -2.83 -20.47 -20.40
N ALA A 452 -3.07 -20.55 -19.09
CA ALA A 452 -3.62 -19.43 -18.32
C ALA A 452 -2.52 -18.68 -17.57
N SER A 453 -2.58 -17.36 -17.60
CA SER A 453 -1.88 -16.47 -16.67
C SER A 453 -2.88 -15.50 -16.05
N PHE A 454 -2.60 -15.03 -14.84
CA PHE A 454 -3.44 -14.06 -14.14
C PHE A 454 -2.62 -12.82 -13.79
N SER A 455 -3.16 -11.65 -14.08
CA SER A 455 -2.53 -10.35 -13.80
C SER A 455 -3.45 -9.40 -13.02
N GLY A 456 -4.57 -9.89 -12.47
CA GLY A 456 -5.63 -9.05 -11.91
C GLY A 456 -6.53 -8.44 -13.00
N ALA A 457 -7.79 -8.15 -12.65
CA ALA A 457 -8.70 -7.42 -13.53
C ALA A 457 -8.44 -5.90 -13.40
N GLU A 458 -8.31 -5.20 -14.52
CA GLU A 458 -8.27 -3.74 -14.50
C GLU A 458 -9.66 -3.19 -14.18
N ALA A 459 -9.77 -2.34 -13.16
CA ALA A 459 -11.03 -1.71 -12.79
C ALA A 459 -11.56 -0.86 -13.96
N PRO A 460 -12.86 -0.95 -14.29
CA PRO A 460 -13.47 -0.14 -15.33
C PRO A 460 -13.29 1.36 -15.03
N THR A 461 -12.78 2.10 -16.01
CA THR A 461 -12.57 3.54 -15.88
C THR A 461 -13.79 4.33 -16.38
N GLY A 462 -13.97 5.55 -15.88
CA GLY A 462 -15.00 6.48 -16.38
C GLY A 462 -16.31 6.51 -15.60
N SER A 463 -16.37 5.94 -14.39
CA SER A 463 -17.48 6.18 -13.47
C SER A 463 -17.58 7.65 -13.06
N LEU A 464 -18.80 8.14 -12.83
CA LEU A 464 -19.03 9.50 -12.34
C LEU A 464 -18.71 9.64 -10.86
N PHE A 465 -18.92 8.58 -10.08
CA PHE A 465 -18.68 8.50 -8.64
C PHE A 465 -18.01 7.17 -8.28
N ASP A 466 -17.11 7.22 -7.30
CA ASP A 466 -16.67 6.01 -6.60
C ASP A 466 -17.82 5.47 -5.72
N VAL A 467 -17.93 4.14 -5.60
CA VAL A 467 -18.95 3.53 -4.73
C VAL A 467 -18.80 4.00 -3.28
N ALA A 468 -17.57 4.24 -2.81
CA ALA A 468 -17.30 4.74 -1.47
C ALA A 468 -17.91 6.13 -1.20
N GLU A 469 -18.09 6.96 -2.24
CA GLU A 469 -18.77 8.26 -2.10
C GLU A 469 -20.28 8.10 -1.82
N LEU A 470 -20.88 7.00 -2.29
CA LEU A 470 -22.29 6.68 -2.10
C LEU A 470 -22.57 6.03 -0.73
N GLU A 471 -21.55 5.52 -0.04
CA GLU A 471 -21.63 4.84 1.26
C GLU A 471 -21.68 5.77 2.48
N THR A 472 -21.69 7.08 2.26
CA THR A 472 -21.71 8.08 3.34
C THR A 472 -23.05 8.18 4.08
N GLY A 473 -24.07 7.46 3.61
CA GLY A 473 -25.46 7.58 4.08
C GLY A 473 -26.14 8.89 3.66
N ARG A 474 -25.46 9.74 2.86
CA ARG A 474 -26.04 10.98 2.32
C ARG A 474 -26.41 10.78 0.84
N PRO A 475 -27.66 11.06 0.44
CA PRO A 475 -28.06 10.93 -0.95
C PRO A 475 -27.27 11.84 -1.88
N VAL A 476 -26.76 11.25 -2.97
CA VAL A 476 -26.04 11.93 -4.04
C VAL A 476 -26.96 12.10 -5.23
N THR A 477 -26.99 13.30 -5.82
CA THR A 477 -27.80 13.54 -7.02
C THR A 477 -27.12 12.92 -8.24
N VAL A 478 -27.86 12.05 -8.94
CA VAL A 478 -27.46 11.40 -10.18
C VAL A 478 -28.36 11.83 -11.34
N ASN A 479 -27.79 11.90 -12.54
CA ASN A 479 -28.49 12.19 -13.79
C ASN A 479 -28.40 10.98 -14.72
N SER A 480 -29.30 10.89 -15.69
CA SER A 480 -29.25 9.87 -16.74
C SER A 480 -27.97 9.96 -17.58
N SER A 481 -27.32 8.82 -17.79
CA SER A 481 -26.14 8.66 -18.64
C SER A 481 -26.10 7.24 -19.21
N GLU A 482 -26.08 7.14 -20.54
CA GLU A 482 -25.91 5.87 -21.29
C GLU A 482 -24.44 5.61 -21.68
N VAL A 483 -23.56 6.59 -21.47
CA VAL A 483 -22.15 6.52 -21.90
C VAL A 483 -21.23 6.24 -20.72
N ASN A 484 -21.43 6.92 -19.61
CA ASN A 484 -20.62 6.76 -18.40
C ASN A 484 -21.47 6.11 -17.31
N PRO A 485 -21.00 5.04 -16.65
CA PRO A 485 -21.67 4.51 -15.49
C PRO A 485 -21.67 5.57 -14.38
N VAL A 486 -22.74 5.60 -13.58
CA VAL A 486 -22.81 6.43 -12.37
C VAL A 486 -21.76 5.96 -11.38
N THR A 487 -21.64 4.65 -11.18
CA THR A 487 -20.62 4.05 -10.33
C THR A 487 -20.28 2.64 -10.81
N VAL A 488 -19.20 2.08 -10.29
CA VAL A 488 -18.80 0.68 -10.48
C VAL A 488 -18.77 0.05 -9.10
N ILE A 489 -19.51 -1.03 -8.93
CA ILE A 489 -19.41 -1.89 -7.76
C ILE A 489 -18.23 -2.83 -8.03
N PRO A 490 -17.13 -2.75 -7.27
CA PRO A 490 -15.99 -3.61 -7.49
C PRO A 490 -16.30 -5.06 -7.10
N ALA A 491 -15.61 -6.01 -7.71
CA ALA A 491 -15.58 -7.40 -7.28
C ALA A 491 -15.09 -7.54 -5.82
N GLY A 492 -15.43 -8.65 -5.17
CA GLY A 492 -15.10 -8.95 -3.77
C GLY A 492 -16.21 -8.61 -2.76
N LYS A 493 -17.41 -8.23 -3.23
CA LYS A 493 -18.55 -7.88 -2.38
C LYS A 493 -19.45 -9.10 -2.09
N LEU A 494 -20.06 -9.12 -0.91
CA LEU A 494 -21.07 -10.10 -0.48
C LEU A 494 -22.49 -9.59 -0.72
N SER A 495 -22.70 -8.29 -0.54
CA SER A 495 -23.97 -7.65 -0.81
C SER A 495 -23.80 -6.19 -1.20
N VAL A 496 -24.79 -5.70 -1.94
CA VAL A 496 -24.93 -4.30 -2.33
C VAL A 496 -26.39 -3.92 -2.19
N ASP A 497 -26.64 -2.88 -1.41
CA ASP A 497 -27.94 -2.26 -1.25
C ASP A 497 -27.87 -0.83 -1.77
N LEU A 498 -28.62 -0.53 -2.83
CA LEU A 498 -28.78 0.82 -3.36
C LEU A 498 -30.18 1.32 -3.03
N LEU A 499 -30.27 2.58 -2.59
CA LEU A 499 -31.54 3.28 -2.44
C LEU A 499 -31.62 4.37 -3.50
N PHE A 500 -32.63 4.30 -4.35
CA PHE A 500 -32.85 5.17 -5.49
C PHE A 500 -34.19 5.91 -5.36
N ASP A 501 -34.13 7.23 -5.28
CA ASP A 501 -35.29 8.12 -5.14
C ASP A 501 -35.34 9.10 -6.34
N PRO A 502 -36.17 8.84 -7.37
CA PRO A 502 -36.33 9.75 -8.51
C PRO A 502 -37.12 11.00 -8.12
N GLU A 503 -36.67 12.20 -8.53
CA GLU A 503 -37.43 13.43 -8.28
C GLU A 503 -38.81 13.39 -8.96
N THR A 504 -39.78 14.15 -8.44
CA THR A 504 -41.14 14.19 -9.00
C THR A 504 -41.13 14.52 -10.50
N GLY A 505 -41.67 13.60 -11.31
CA GLY A 505 -41.74 13.73 -12.77
C GLY A 505 -40.52 13.19 -13.52
N SER A 506 -39.53 12.65 -12.82
CA SER A 506 -38.44 11.87 -13.43
C SER A 506 -38.91 10.46 -13.77
N ASP A 507 -38.46 9.95 -14.91
CA ASP A 507 -38.61 8.55 -15.33
C ASP A 507 -37.26 7.81 -15.31
N ASN A 508 -36.31 8.30 -14.52
CA ASN A 508 -35.00 7.68 -14.40
C ASN A 508 -35.12 6.26 -13.82
N ALA A 509 -34.36 5.33 -14.39
CA ALA A 509 -34.24 3.96 -13.90
C ALA A 509 -32.77 3.55 -13.82
N LEU A 510 -32.40 2.89 -12.73
CA LEU A 510 -31.06 2.35 -12.53
C LEU A 510 -30.93 1.02 -13.29
N GLN A 511 -29.81 0.83 -13.98
CA GLN A 511 -29.46 -0.40 -14.70
C GLN A 511 -28.16 -0.96 -14.12
N VAL A 512 -28.17 -2.20 -13.64
CA VAL A 512 -26.98 -2.90 -13.13
C VAL A 512 -26.57 -3.98 -14.13
N MET A 513 -25.35 -3.89 -14.65
CA MET A 513 -24.84 -4.82 -15.67
C MET A 513 -23.44 -5.31 -15.32
N THR A 514 -23.08 -6.51 -15.76
CA THR A 514 -21.67 -6.95 -15.72
C THR A 514 -20.84 -6.24 -16.78
N THR A 515 -19.52 -6.24 -16.65
CA THR A 515 -18.59 -5.73 -17.68
C THR A 515 -18.69 -6.51 -19.01
N ASP A 516 -19.25 -7.73 -18.99
CA ASP A 516 -19.55 -8.55 -20.16
C ASP A 516 -20.97 -8.36 -20.72
N GLY A 517 -21.70 -7.35 -20.22
CA GLY A 517 -22.99 -6.92 -20.77
C GLY A 517 -24.18 -7.79 -20.36
N ARG A 518 -24.08 -8.55 -19.26
CA ARG A 518 -25.23 -9.27 -18.67
C ARG A 518 -26.03 -8.29 -17.82
N HIS A 519 -27.29 -8.07 -18.20
CA HIS A 519 -28.17 -7.13 -17.51
C HIS A 519 -28.87 -7.84 -16.34
N LEU A 520 -28.60 -7.35 -15.12
CA LEU A 520 -29.04 -8.00 -13.89
C LEU A 520 -30.27 -7.33 -13.29
N ILE A 521 -30.28 -5.99 -13.20
CA ILE A 521 -31.34 -5.24 -12.54
C ILE A 521 -31.68 -4.00 -13.36
N GLY A 522 -32.96 -3.70 -13.53
CA GLY A 522 -33.42 -2.46 -14.13
C GLY A 522 -34.64 -2.64 -15.01
N SER A 523 -34.68 -1.92 -16.13
CA SER A 523 -35.81 -1.90 -17.05
C SER A 523 -35.37 -2.27 -18.47
N GLY A 524 -36.24 -2.92 -19.25
CA GLY A 524 -35.95 -3.22 -20.66
C GLY A 524 -35.79 -1.98 -21.58
N ALA A 525 -36.14 -0.79 -21.10
CA ALA A 525 -36.01 0.47 -21.85
C ALA A 525 -34.59 1.06 -21.72
N LEU A 526 -33.65 0.53 -22.52
CA LEU A 526 -32.23 0.86 -22.44
C LEU A 526 -31.75 2.04 -23.29
N GLY A 527 -32.63 2.64 -24.10
CA GLY A 527 -32.21 3.70 -25.03
C GLY A 527 -31.24 3.15 -26.08
N SER A 528 -30.01 3.66 -26.10
CA SER A 528 -28.93 3.15 -26.96
C SER A 528 -27.92 2.23 -26.24
N LEU A 529 -28.06 2.04 -24.92
CA LEU A 529 -27.09 1.31 -24.09
C LEU A 529 -26.87 -0.13 -24.54
N ASP A 530 -27.90 -0.81 -25.05
CA ASP A 530 -27.81 -2.18 -25.60
C ASP A 530 -26.84 -2.27 -26.78
N SER A 531 -26.92 -1.30 -27.70
CA SER A 531 -26.07 -1.20 -28.89
C SER A 531 -24.66 -0.68 -28.60
N MET A 532 -24.45 -0.15 -27.39
CA MET A 532 -23.16 0.37 -26.94
C MET A 532 -22.32 -0.67 -26.18
N VAL A 533 -22.92 -1.78 -25.74
CA VAL A 533 -22.19 -2.94 -25.21
C VAL A 533 -21.23 -3.46 -26.28
N GLY A 534 -19.94 -3.55 -25.93
CA GLY A 534 -18.86 -3.93 -26.84
C GLY A 534 -18.21 -2.78 -27.62
N VAL A 535 -18.76 -1.56 -27.55
CA VAL A 535 -18.16 -0.33 -28.12
C VAL A 535 -17.53 0.55 -27.06
N LEU A 536 -18.17 0.65 -25.89
CA LEU A 536 -17.70 1.49 -24.79
C LEU A 536 -16.54 0.84 -24.01
N PRO A 537 -15.55 1.63 -23.54
CA PRO A 537 -14.34 1.11 -22.92
C PRO A 537 -14.57 0.46 -21.54
N GLN A 538 -15.65 0.78 -20.84
CA GLN A 538 -15.99 0.16 -19.56
C GLN A 538 -16.55 -1.26 -19.68
N PHE A 539 -16.99 -1.67 -20.88
CA PHE A 539 -17.36 -3.05 -21.16
C PHE A 539 -16.15 -3.80 -21.74
N ALA A 540 -16.13 -5.11 -21.57
CA ALA A 540 -15.11 -5.94 -22.17
C ALA A 540 -15.16 -5.86 -23.71
N THR A 541 -13.99 -5.89 -24.34
CA THR A 541 -13.87 -5.85 -25.80
C THR A 541 -14.66 -7.01 -26.42
N ASN A 542 -15.40 -6.71 -27.49
CA ASN A 542 -16.24 -7.67 -28.22
C ASN A 542 -17.42 -8.26 -27.42
N ALA A 543 -17.75 -7.75 -26.23
CA ALA A 543 -18.89 -8.21 -25.45
C ALA A 543 -20.24 -7.98 -26.16
N SER A 544 -21.19 -8.89 -25.96
CA SER A 544 -22.57 -8.77 -26.45
C SER A 544 -23.57 -8.55 -25.31
N TYR A 545 -24.58 -7.73 -25.54
CA TYR A 545 -25.68 -7.51 -24.59
C TYR A 545 -26.57 -8.76 -24.40
N SER A 546 -27.09 -8.98 -23.19
CA SER A 546 -28.14 -9.95 -22.88
C SER A 546 -28.96 -9.54 -21.66
N ASP A 547 -30.28 -9.71 -21.74
CA ASP A 547 -31.27 -9.50 -20.69
C ASP A 547 -31.74 -10.79 -20.02
N SER A 548 -31.07 -11.93 -20.29
CA SER A 548 -31.51 -13.25 -19.83
C SER A 548 -31.62 -13.39 -18.30
N TYR A 549 -30.97 -12.51 -17.54
CA TYR A 549 -30.97 -12.49 -16.07
C TYR A 549 -31.67 -11.28 -15.47
N LEU A 550 -32.33 -10.45 -16.29
CA LEU A 550 -32.92 -9.18 -15.85
C LEU A 550 -34.01 -9.41 -14.80
N ASN A 551 -33.80 -8.85 -13.61
CA ASN A 551 -34.69 -8.92 -12.45
C ASN A 551 -35.01 -10.36 -11.98
N GLN A 552 -34.11 -11.32 -12.23
CA GLN A 552 -34.28 -12.73 -11.81
C GLN A 552 -33.45 -13.04 -10.55
N SER A 553 -34.06 -13.70 -9.56
CA SER A 553 -33.44 -14.00 -8.26
C SER A 553 -33.26 -15.51 -8.03
N GLY A 554 -32.28 -15.88 -7.22
CA GLY A 554 -32.01 -17.28 -6.85
C GLY A 554 -31.58 -18.11 -8.05
N MET A 555 -32.06 -19.35 -8.17
CA MET A 555 -31.63 -20.31 -9.22
C MET A 555 -31.84 -19.86 -10.68
N LEU A 556 -32.63 -18.80 -10.90
CA LEU A 556 -32.85 -18.21 -12.23
C LEU A 556 -32.00 -16.93 -12.43
N GLY A 557 -31.46 -16.38 -11.35
CA GLY A 557 -30.60 -15.20 -11.36
C GLY A 557 -29.19 -15.51 -11.82
N TYR A 558 -28.45 -14.45 -12.15
CA TYR A 558 -27.05 -14.55 -12.51
C TYR A 558 -26.23 -15.10 -11.34
N LYS A 559 -25.51 -16.22 -11.52
CA LYS A 559 -24.69 -16.86 -10.47
C LYS A 559 -25.46 -17.17 -9.18
N ASP A 560 -26.76 -17.50 -9.30
CA ASP A 560 -27.67 -17.73 -8.17
C ASP A 560 -27.89 -16.54 -7.22
N PHE A 561 -27.54 -15.32 -7.66
CA PHE A 561 -27.67 -14.12 -6.85
C PHE A 561 -29.11 -13.87 -6.37
N GLN A 562 -29.24 -13.42 -5.13
CA GLN A 562 -30.51 -12.97 -4.58
C GLN A 562 -30.71 -11.49 -4.91
N LEU A 563 -31.83 -11.20 -5.58
CA LEU A 563 -32.16 -9.88 -6.13
C LEU A 563 -33.47 -9.33 -5.55
N LEU A 564 -33.44 -8.05 -5.23
CA LEU A 564 -34.60 -7.20 -4.98
C LEU A 564 -34.53 -5.98 -5.89
N TYR A 565 -35.62 -5.72 -6.61
CA TYR A 565 -35.81 -4.46 -7.33
C TYR A 565 -37.21 -3.92 -7.03
N GLY A 566 -37.30 -3.07 -6.01
CA GLY A 566 -38.59 -2.54 -5.56
C GLY A 566 -38.54 -1.99 -4.13
N ALA A 567 -39.52 -2.29 -3.28
CA ALA A 567 -39.54 -1.89 -1.88
C ALA A 567 -39.79 -3.10 -0.98
N ARG A 568 -39.03 -3.25 0.11
CA ARG A 568 -39.15 -4.37 1.05
C ARG A 568 -39.22 -3.88 2.49
N SER A 569 -39.99 -4.60 3.30
CA SER A 569 -39.95 -4.52 4.76
C SER A 569 -39.83 -5.92 5.34
N GLU A 570 -38.77 -6.14 6.13
CA GLU A 570 -38.56 -7.41 6.83
C GLU A 570 -39.56 -7.58 7.97
N ALA A 571 -39.92 -8.83 8.24
CA ALA A 571 -40.74 -9.14 9.40
C ALA A 571 -39.87 -9.13 10.67
N VAL A 572 -40.36 -8.46 11.70
CA VAL A 572 -39.75 -8.47 13.05
C VAL A 572 -40.54 -9.40 13.97
N GLU A 573 -39.87 -10.08 14.89
CA GLU A 573 -40.55 -10.88 15.91
C GLU A 573 -41.42 -9.96 16.78
N VAL A 574 -42.64 -10.40 17.12
CA VAL A 574 -43.59 -9.63 17.93
C VAL A 574 -43.57 -10.17 19.34
N THR A 575 -43.35 -9.28 20.31
CA THR A 575 -43.33 -9.65 21.73
C THR A 575 -44.66 -9.30 22.40
N ASP A 576 -45.35 -10.32 22.92
CA ASP A 576 -46.55 -10.14 23.74
C ASP A 576 -46.20 -10.00 25.22
N LEU A 577 -46.67 -8.93 25.84
CA LEU A 577 -46.53 -8.67 27.27
C LEU A 577 -47.86 -8.87 28.01
N LEU A 578 -47.80 -9.15 29.31
CA LEU A 578 -48.98 -9.28 30.18
C LEU A 578 -49.11 -8.07 31.12
N PRO A 579 -49.74 -6.97 30.67
CA PRO A 579 -49.72 -5.67 31.34
C PRO A 579 -50.76 -5.51 32.45
N LEU A 580 -51.45 -6.55 32.92
CA LEU A 580 -52.55 -6.45 33.90
C LEU A 580 -52.44 -7.39 35.12
N HIS A 581 -51.23 -7.78 35.49
CA HIS A 581 -51.00 -8.73 36.60
C HIS A 581 -51.54 -8.30 37.97
N GLY A 582 -52.12 -9.23 38.74
CA GLY A 582 -52.51 -8.98 40.13
C GLY A 582 -53.59 -7.91 40.31
N LEU A 583 -54.39 -7.65 39.27
CA LEU A 583 -55.59 -6.83 39.40
C LEU A 583 -56.65 -7.57 40.24
N TYR A 584 -57.25 -6.88 41.21
CA TYR A 584 -58.32 -7.41 42.02
C TYR A 584 -59.49 -6.43 42.07
N PHE A 585 -60.67 -6.89 41.69
CA PHE A 585 -61.91 -6.13 41.78
C PHE A 585 -62.57 -6.41 43.14
N GLU A 586 -62.94 -5.37 43.90
CA GLU A 586 -63.69 -5.53 45.15
C GLU A 586 -65.18 -5.31 44.89
N ALA A 587 -65.92 -6.38 44.57
CA ALA A 587 -67.35 -6.30 44.36
C ALA A 587 -68.16 -6.57 45.65
N PRO A 588 -69.38 -6.02 45.79
CA PRO A 588 -70.28 -6.42 46.87
C PRO A 588 -70.54 -7.93 46.86
N PHE A 589 -70.63 -8.54 48.05
CA PHE A 589 -70.82 -9.99 48.18
C PHE A 589 -72.06 -10.49 47.43
N GLY A 590 -71.88 -11.48 46.56
CA GLY A 590 -72.95 -12.08 45.75
C GLY A 590 -73.27 -11.32 44.45
N THR A 591 -72.45 -10.35 44.06
CA THR A 591 -72.54 -9.72 42.72
C THR A 591 -72.20 -10.75 41.64
N ASP A 592 -73.04 -10.84 40.63
CA ASP A 592 -72.85 -11.70 39.46
C ASP A 592 -72.71 -10.81 38.21
N PHE A 593 -71.62 -11.00 37.47
CA PHE A 593 -71.31 -10.24 36.27
C PHE A 593 -71.74 -10.97 34.99
N GLY A 594 -72.46 -12.10 35.08
CA GLY A 594 -73.07 -12.77 33.93
C GLY A 594 -73.94 -11.80 33.11
N GLY A 595 -73.77 -11.79 31.79
CA GLY A 595 -74.41 -10.81 30.90
C GLY A 595 -73.85 -9.38 30.93
N GLY A 596 -72.92 -9.11 31.85
CA GLY A 596 -72.17 -7.86 31.95
C GLY A 596 -70.95 -7.83 31.03
N GLY A 597 -70.00 -6.96 31.34
CA GLY A 597 -68.79 -6.81 30.54
C GLY A 597 -67.56 -6.37 31.31
N LEU A 598 -66.41 -6.59 30.69
CA LEU A 598 -65.09 -6.21 31.16
C LEU A 598 -64.34 -5.53 30.01
N ASP A 599 -64.21 -4.21 30.07
CA ASP A 599 -63.58 -3.39 29.04
C ASP A 599 -62.14 -3.05 29.43
N PHE A 600 -61.20 -3.24 28.51
CA PHE A 600 -59.80 -2.85 28.64
C PHE A 600 -59.48 -1.75 27.64
N THR A 601 -59.27 -0.53 28.10
CA THR A 601 -59.00 0.64 27.26
C THR A 601 -57.55 1.09 27.41
N LEU A 602 -56.78 0.99 26.34
CA LEU A 602 -55.38 1.43 26.24
C LEU A 602 -55.33 2.89 25.73
N GLU A 603 -54.62 3.75 26.46
CA GLU A 603 -54.47 5.17 26.13
C GLU A 603 -53.04 5.69 26.37
N PRO A 604 -52.45 6.47 25.43
CA PRO A 604 -52.87 6.61 24.03
C PRO A 604 -52.53 5.35 23.24
N ALA A 605 -53.41 4.92 22.34
CA ALA A 605 -53.19 3.81 21.41
C ALA A 605 -52.82 4.33 20.01
N THR A 606 -51.99 3.56 19.33
CA THR A 606 -51.65 3.68 17.91
C THR A 606 -52.37 2.62 17.09
N THR A 607 -52.27 2.68 15.78
CA THR A 607 -52.84 1.66 14.87
C THR A 607 -52.18 0.28 14.99
N PHE A 608 -50.97 0.21 15.57
CA PHE A 608 -50.23 -1.04 15.75
C PHE A 608 -50.32 -1.60 17.16
N ASP A 609 -50.77 -0.79 18.14
CA ASP A 609 -51.08 -1.29 19.47
C ASP A 609 -52.23 -2.29 19.37
N ARG A 610 -52.06 -3.47 19.97
CA ARG A 610 -53.07 -4.52 20.02
C ARG A 610 -53.19 -5.05 21.44
N LEU A 611 -54.40 -5.00 21.97
CA LEU A 611 -54.82 -5.76 23.13
C LEU A 611 -55.37 -7.12 22.67
N GLY A 612 -54.81 -8.19 23.21
CA GLY A 612 -55.23 -9.55 22.92
C GLY A 612 -55.49 -10.35 24.19
N VAL A 613 -55.67 -11.65 24.03
CA VAL A 613 -55.82 -12.60 25.15
C VAL A 613 -54.94 -13.80 24.86
N THR A 614 -54.24 -14.30 25.88
CA THR A 614 -53.50 -15.57 25.81
C THR A 614 -54.21 -16.68 26.58
N ASN A 615 -53.81 -17.93 26.31
CA ASN A 615 -54.33 -19.09 27.04
C ASN A 615 -53.75 -19.16 28.45
N SER A 616 -54.58 -19.53 29.43
CA SER A 616 -54.11 -19.72 30.80
C SER A 616 -53.12 -20.88 30.91
N ALA A 617 -51.97 -20.65 31.54
CA ALA A 617 -50.98 -21.69 31.84
C ALA A 617 -51.41 -22.64 32.98
N PHE A 618 -52.44 -22.30 33.76
CA PHE A 618 -52.88 -23.07 34.93
C PHE A 618 -54.41 -23.27 34.93
N ALA A 619 -54.84 -24.52 35.02
CA ALA A 619 -56.25 -24.89 35.22
C ALA A 619 -56.60 -24.87 36.71
N ASP A 620 -57.63 -24.11 37.11
CA ASP A 620 -58.13 -24.13 38.49
C ASP A 620 -58.94 -25.41 38.76
N PRO A 621 -58.69 -26.14 39.86
CA PRO A 621 -59.43 -27.37 40.17
C PRO A 621 -60.93 -27.19 40.44
N ALA A 622 -61.38 -25.98 40.79
CA ALA A 622 -62.77 -25.65 41.11
C ALA A 622 -63.49 -24.92 39.97
N LEU A 623 -62.79 -24.11 39.18
CA LEU A 623 -63.38 -23.27 38.11
C LEU A 623 -63.01 -23.69 36.68
N GLY A 624 -61.99 -24.52 36.47
CA GLY A 624 -61.50 -24.92 35.15
C GLY A 624 -60.42 -23.98 34.57
N ALA A 625 -59.97 -24.27 33.34
CA ALA A 625 -59.06 -23.39 32.60
C ALA A 625 -59.87 -22.42 31.72
N VAL A 626 -59.41 -21.17 31.60
CA VAL A 626 -59.93 -20.25 30.58
C VAL A 626 -59.07 -20.41 29.32
N THR A 627 -59.73 -20.71 28.21
CA THR A 627 -59.07 -20.90 26.90
C THR A 627 -59.69 -19.91 25.91
N ALA A 628 -58.85 -19.20 25.15
CA ALA A 628 -59.27 -18.32 24.07
C ALA A 628 -59.20 -19.10 22.74
N VAL A 629 -60.29 -19.07 21.98
CA VAL A 629 -60.36 -19.60 20.61
C VAL A 629 -61.13 -18.58 19.78
N ASP A 630 -60.48 -18.05 18.74
CA ASP A 630 -60.98 -16.92 17.95
C ASP A 630 -61.41 -15.75 18.86
N ASP A 631 -62.56 -15.14 18.61
CA ASP A 631 -63.11 -14.04 19.43
C ASP A 631 -63.95 -14.55 20.62
N THR A 632 -63.74 -15.78 21.10
CA THR A 632 -64.53 -16.37 22.19
C THR A 632 -63.66 -16.95 23.29
N LEU A 633 -63.99 -16.61 24.53
CA LEU A 633 -63.42 -17.21 25.73
C LEU A 633 -64.30 -18.37 26.20
N PHE A 634 -63.67 -19.48 26.57
CA PHE A 634 -64.34 -20.66 27.08
C PHE A 634 -63.84 -21.03 28.47
N LEU A 635 -64.73 -21.60 29.28
CA LEU A 635 -64.42 -22.15 30.61
C LEU A 635 -64.42 -23.70 30.55
N GLY A 636 -63.25 -24.31 30.79
CA GLY A 636 -63.04 -25.77 30.84
C GLY A 636 -61.86 -26.29 30.00
N GLN A 637 -61.39 -27.52 30.28
CA GLN A 637 -60.38 -28.24 29.46
C GLN A 637 -60.89 -29.65 29.15
N GLY A 638 -60.99 -30.01 27.85
CA GLY A 638 -61.36 -31.36 27.40
C GLY A 638 -62.83 -31.76 27.64
N GLY A 639 -63.67 -31.68 26.60
CA GLY A 639 -65.00 -32.33 26.53
C GLY A 639 -66.17 -31.68 27.30
N SER A 640 -65.94 -30.66 28.13
CA SER A 640 -66.99 -29.82 28.72
C SER A 640 -66.54 -28.36 28.62
N VAL A 641 -67.03 -27.69 27.58
CA VAL A 641 -66.65 -26.33 27.20
C VAL A 641 -67.91 -25.47 27.31
N ILE A 642 -67.90 -24.49 28.20
CA ILE A 642 -68.97 -23.50 28.33
C ILE A 642 -68.45 -22.19 27.75
N GLU A 643 -69.21 -21.56 26.86
CA GLU A 643 -68.91 -20.22 26.35
C GLU A 643 -68.98 -19.20 27.50
N LEU A 644 -67.84 -18.62 27.84
CA LEU A 644 -67.69 -17.68 28.95
C LEU A 644 -67.98 -16.25 28.50
N ALA A 645 -67.37 -15.82 27.40
CA ALA A 645 -67.49 -14.45 26.90
C ALA A 645 -67.12 -14.34 25.43
N THR A 646 -67.60 -13.30 24.75
CA THR A 646 -67.14 -12.88 23.42
C THR A 646 -66.24 -11.66 23.50
N LEU A 647 -65.25 -11.56 22.62
CA LEU A 647 -64.30 -10.46 22.52
C LEU A 647 -64.70 -9.49 21.41
N GLU A 648 -64.53 -8.19 21.63
CA GLU A 648 -64.78 -7.13 20.64
C GLU A 648 -63.71 -6.04 20.78
N THR A 649 -62.96 -5.75 19.72
CA THR A 649 -61.95 -4.67 19.71
C THR A 649 -62.46 -3.43 18.98
N ASN A 650 -62.28 -2.25 19.57
CA ASN A 650 -62.63 -0.97 18.97
C ASN A 650 -61.46 0.02 19.08
N TYR A 651 -61.10 0.68 17.98
CA TYR A 651 -60.10 1.75 17.95
C TYR A 651 -60.74 3.04 17.42
N ASN A 652 -60.70 4.10 18.23
CA ASN A 652 -61.30 5.39 17.90
C ASN A 652 -60.29 6.44 17.43
N GLY A 653 -59.05 6.02 17.15
CA GLY A 653 -57.96 6.91 16.74
C GLY A 653 -57.15 7.52 17.88
N LEU A 654 -57.46 7.22 19.15
CA LEU A 654 -56.72 7.67 20.33
C LEU A 654 -56.61 6.60 21.41
N ALA A 655 -57.64 5.77 21.53
CA ALA A 655 -57.73 4.69 22.48
C ALA A 655 -58.13 3.41 21.76
N GLN A 656 -57.61 2.29 22.24
CA GLN A 656 -58.04 0.96 21.83
C GLN A 656 -58.74 0.29 23.00
N THR A 657 -59.99 -0.11 22.80
CA THR A 657 -60.77 -0.86 23.80
C THR A 657 -60.94 -2.30 23.35
N LEU A 658 -60.45 -3.25 24.14
CA LEU A 658 -60.82 -4.66 24.06
C LEU A 658 -61.94 -4.93 25.07
N ARG A 659 -63.13 -5.25 24.57
CA ARG A 659 -64.32 -5.53 25.35
C ARG A 659 -64.54 -7.03 25.45
N VAL A 660 -64.64 -7.52 26.67
CA VAL A 660 -65.04 -8.91 26.98
C VAL A 660 -66.50 -8.87 27.44
N ARG A 661 -67.42 -9.43 26.65
CA ARG A 661 -68.85 -9.51 27.02
C ARG A 661 -69.17 -10.89 27.57
N PHE A 662 -69.52 -10.98 28.84
CA PHE A 662 -69.86 -12.25 29.46
C PHE A 662 -71.20 -12.78 28.94
N SER A 663 -71.31 -14.09 28.73
CA SER A 663 -72.51 -14.69 28.16
C SER A 663 -73.71 -14.60 29.12
N ASP A 664 -74.87 -14.19 28.60
CA ASP A 664 -76.16 -14.20 29.31
C ASP A 664 -76.66 -15.63 29.62
N ALA A 665 -76.08 -16.64 28.98
CA ALA A 665 -76.48 -18.05 29.12
C ALA A 665 -75.82 -18.76 30.32
N LEU A 666 -74.95 -18.07 31.06
CA LEU A 666 -74.26 -18.62 32.23
C LEU A 666 -75.21 -18.76 33.43
N ALA A 667 -74.95 -19.77 34.28
CA ALA A 667 -75.74 -19.93 35.50
C ALA A 667 -75.47 -18.76 36.47
N PRO A 668 -76.47 -18.29 37.24
CA PRO A 668 -76.26 -17.18 38.17
C PRO A 668 -75.14 -17.45 39.17
N GLY A 669 -74.23 -16.49 39.32
CA GLY A 669 -73.04 -16.54 40.17
C GLY A 669 -71.82 -17.20 39.53
N THR A 670 -71.88 -17.52 38.22
CA THR A 670 -70.73 -18.11 37.50
C THR A 670 -69.62 -17.09 37.26
N VAL A 671 -69.95 -15.82 36.99
CA VAL A 671 -68.97 -14.76 36.75
C VAL A 671 -68.84 -13.90 38.01
N SER A 672 -67.91 -14.29 38.88
CA SER A 672 -67.52 -13.51 40.05
C SER A 672 -66.46 -12.45 39.70
N ASP A 673 -66.22 -11.53 40.62
CA ASP A 673 -65.08 -10.61 40.60
C ASP A 673 -63.72 -11.36 40.54
N GLU A 674 -63.61 -12.53 41.19
CA GLU A 674 -62.43 -13.40 41.08
C GLU A 674 -62.23 -13.96 39.67
N LEU A 675 -63.30 -14.40 38.98
CA LEU A 675 -63.19 -14.88 37.60
C LEU A 675 -62.84 -13.74 36.65
N ALA A 676 -63.42 -12.54 36.84
CA ALA A 676 -63.09 -11.36 36.05
C ALA A 676 -61.63 -10.91 36.23
N ALA A 677 -61.09 -10.97 37.46
CA ALA A 677 -59.68 -10.72 37.74
C ALA A 677 -58.75 -11.74 37.06
N ARG A 678 -59.15 -13.00 36.92
CA ARG A 678 -58.37 -14.00 36.18
C ARG A 678 -58.40 -13.76 34.67
N VAL A 679 -59.54 -13.33 34.14
CA VAL A 679 -59.65 -12.94 32.73
C VAL A 679 -58.74 -11.74 32.43
N SER A 680 -58.61 -10.77 33.34
CA SER A 680 -57.69 -9.64 33.14
C SER A 680 -56.21 -10.04 33.16
N GLU A 681 -55.82 -11.11 33.86
CA GLU A 681 -54.44 -11.61 33.83
C GLU A 681 -54.02 -12.24 32.50
N LEU A 682 -54.98 -12.60 31.65
CA LEU A 682 -54.75 -13.18 30.33
C LEU A 682 -54.60 -12.12 29.23
N ILE A 683 -54.86 -10.86 29.54
CA ILE A 683 -54.77 -9.79 28.55
C ILE A 683 -53.31 -9.60 28.14
N THR A 684 -53.07 -9.68 26.83
CA THR A 684 -51.78 -9.39 26.24
C THR A 684 -51.76 -8.01 25.62
N PHE A 685 -50.58 -7.43 25.56
CA PHE A 685 -50.30 -6.20 24.81
C PHE A 685 -49.06 -6.41 23.94
N ASN A 686 -49.18 -6.03 22.67
CA ASN A 686 -48.06 -5.82 21.78
C ASN A 686 -48.31 -4.56 20.93
N ASN A 687 -47.26 -4.06 20.30
CA ASN A 687 -47.31 -2.92 19.37
C ASN A 687 -46.82 -3.30 17.96
N GLY A 688 -46.78 -4.60 17.64
CA GLY A 688 -46.22 -5.12 16.40
C GLY A 688 -44.69 -5.07 16.27
N SER A 689 -43.95 -4.80 17.36
CA SER A 689 -42.48 -4.85 17.39
C SER A 689 -41.95 -5.84 18.43
N ASP A 690 -40.65 -6.13 18.34
CA ASP A 690 -39.94 -6.82 19.41
C ASP A 690 -39.71 -5.85 20.58
N LEU A 691 -40.54 -5.97 21.60
CA LEU A 691 -40.46 -5.19 22.83
C LEU A 691 -39.27 -5.57 23.74
N THR A 692 -38.55 -6.65 23.43
CA THR A 692 -37.30 -7.02 24.14
C THR A 692 -36.09 -6.23 23.66
N ASP A 693 -36.19 -5.56 22.50
CA ASP A 693 -35.18 -4.60 22.05
C ASP A 693 -35.32 -3.29 22.84
N ASP A 694 -34.23 -2.87 23.50
CA ASP A 694 -34.16 -1.63 24.29
C ASP A 694 -34.50 -0.36 23.49
N ARG A 695 -34.50 -0.43 22.14
CA ARG A 695 -34.91 0.67 21.27
C ARG A 695 -36.43 0.82 21.15
N ASN A 696 -37.20 -0.21 21.50
CA ASN A 696 -38.66 -0.29 21.32
C ASN A 696 -39.45 -0.14 22.63
N VAL A 697 -38.88 0.50 23.65
CA VAL A 697 -39.56 0.67 24.94
C VAL A 697 -40.83 1.51 24.81
N VAL A 698 -41.94 1.01 25.34
CA VAL A 698 -43.24 1.68 25.31
C VAL A 698 -43.80 1.86 26.72
N ALA A 699 -44.41 3.03 26.95
CA ALA A 699 -45.11 3.36 28.19
C ALA A 699 -46.56 3.71 27.89
N LYS A 700 -47.51 3.06 28.58
CA LYS A 700 -48.95 3.19 28.32
C LYS A 700 -49.75 3.15 29.61
N ARG A 701 -50.99 3.65 29.56
CA ARG A 701 -52.02 3.43 30.58
C ARG A 701 -53.07 2.48 30.02
N ILE A 702 -53.44 1.48 30.81
CA ILE A 702 -54.57 0.59 30.53
C ILE A 702 -55.62 0.73 31.64
N THR A 703 -56.84 1.08 31.25
CA THR A 703 -57.98 1.24 32.14
C THR A 703 -58.93 0.07 31.95
N THR A 704 -59.25 -0.63 33.02
CA THR A 704 -60.15 -1.76 33.05
C THR A 704 -61.46 -1.38 33.73
N GLU A 705 -62.59 -1.70 33.11
CA GLU A 705 -63.94 -1.41 33.62
C GLU A 705 -64.78 -2.69 33.67
N LEU A 706 -65.14 -3.16 34.87
CA LEU A 706 -65.98 -4.33 35.12
C LEU A 706 -67.40 -3.89 35.49
N PHE A 707 -68.39 -4.29 34.72
CA PHE A 707 -69.78 -3.86 34.93
C PHE A 707 -70.79 -5.00 34.78
N THR A 708 -71.90 -4.87 35.50
CA THR A 708 -73.06 -5.77 35.47
C THR A 708 -73.96 -5.47 34.26
N SER A 709 -74.77 -6.44 33.82
CA SER A 709 -75.63 -6.31 32.63
C SER A 709 -76.63 -5.13 32.69
N ASP A 710 -77.03 -4.73 33.90
CA ASP A 710 -77.93 -3.59 34.17
C ASP A 710 -77.18 -2.29 34.53
N LEU A 711 -75.84 -2.32 34.51
CA LEU A 711 -74.95 -1.23 34.93
C LEU A 711 -75.15 -0.79 36.40
N GLY A 712 -75.80 -1.60 37.23
CA GLY A 712 -76.06 -1.29 38.65
C GLY A 712 -74.79 -1.31 39.50
N THR A 713 -73.81 -2.13 39.11
CA THR A 713 -72.43 -2.14 39.62
C THR A 713 -71.46 -1.93 38.47
N ASN A 714 -70.54 -0.98 38.62
CA ASN A 714 -69.48 -0.62 37.67
C ASN A 714 -68.19 -0.27 38.45
N LEU A 715 -67.12 -1.02 38.22
CA LEU A 715 -65.84 -0.92 38.91
C LEU A 715 -64.75 -0.59 37.89
N THR A 716 -63.99 0.50 38.12
CA THR A 716 -62.92 0.94 37.22
C THR A 716 -61.57 0.92 37.92
N LEU A 717 -60.56 0.37 37.25
CA LEU A 717 -59.16 0.35 37.68
C LEU A 717 -58.27 0.83 36.53
N SER A 718 -57.21 1.59 36.82
CA SER A 718 -56.24 2.00 35.80
C SER A 718 -54.84 1.60 36.23
N ARG A 719 -54.00 1.21 35.27
CA ARG A 719 -52.61 0.84 35.50
C ARG A 719 -51.72 1.45 34.44
N ASP A 720 -50.64 2.07 34.90
CA ASP A 720 -49.53 2.47 34.02
C ASP A 720 -48.54 1.32 33.94
N PHE A 721 -48.00 1.06 32.75
CA PHE A 721 -46.92 0.10 32.57
C PHE A 721 -45.88 0.61 31.58
N VAL A 722 -44.65 0.13 31.77
CA VAL A 722 -43.53 0.29 30.83
C VAL A 722 -43.12 -1.10 30.39
N SER A 723 -42.87 -1.30 29.09
CA SER A 723 -42.56 -2.63 28.54
C SER A 723 -41.32 -3.26 29.15
N SER A 724 -40.25 -2.48 29.39
CA SER A 724 -39.02 -2.94 30.02
C SER A 724 -39.26 -3.51 31.42
N ASP A 725 -40.06 -2.83 32.23
CA ASP A 725 -40.37 -3.25 33.59
C ASP A 725 -41.14 -4.58 33.61
N LEU A 726 -42.09 -4.75 32.67
CA LEU A 726 -42.81 -6.01 32.50
C LEU A 726 -41.88 -7.16 32.06
N ILE A 727 -40.90 -6.88 31.20
CA ILE A 727 -39.93 -7.89 30.74
C ILE A 727 -39.01 -8.32 31.90
N ASP A 728 -38.50 -7.38 32.68
CA ASP A 728 -37.69 -7.64 33.87
C ASP A 728 -38.45 -8.46 34.93
N GLU A 729 -39.76 -8.24 35.03
CA GLU A 729 -40.68 -9.02 35.86
C GLU A 729 -41.02 -10.41 35.28
N GLY A 730 -40.49 -10.76 34.10
CA GLY A 730 -40.77 -12.03 33.42
C GLY A 730 -42.18 -12.13 32.85
N ARG A 731 -42.82 -11.00 32.53
CA ARG A 731 -44.21 -10.90 32.05
C ARG A 731 -44.35 -11.00 30.54
N VAL A 732 -43.45 -11.73 29.88
CA VAL A 732 -43.55 -12.07 28.46
C VAL A 732 -44.47 -13.29 28.32
N ALA A 733 -45.50 -13.20 27.48
CA ALA A 733 -46.39 -14.32 27.24
C ALA A 733 -45.66 -15.44 26.47
N SER A 734 -45.80 -16.69 26.91
CA SER A 734 -45.25 -17.85 26.19
C SER A 734 -46.24 -18.32 25.12
N GLY A 735 -45.92 -18.14 23.85
CA GLY A 735 -46.75 -18.56 22.70
C GLY A 735 -45.92 -18.94 21.47
N ASP A 736 -46.58 -19.32 20.38
CA ASP A 736 -45.94 -19.56 19.08
C ASP A 736 -45.27 -18.27 18.57
N ARG A 737 -44.14 -18.40 17.86
CA ARG A 737 -43.41 -17.25 17.31
C ARG A 737 -44.27 -16.55 16.26
N ARG A 738 -44.47 -15.25 16.43
CA ARG A 738 -45.19 -14.40 15.48
C ARG A 738 -44.26 -13.32 14.97
N PHE A 739 -44.33 -13.07 13.67
CA PHE A 739 -43.58 -12.03 13.00
C PHE A 739 -44.53 -11.03 12.36
N MET A 740 -44.16 -9.76 12.37
CA MET A 740 -44.90 -8.68 11.74
C MET A 740 -43.97 -7.91 10.80
N ALA A 741 -44.29 -7.92 9.51
CA ALA A 741 -43.70 -7.00 8.55
C ALA A 741 -44.60 -5.77 8.43
N THR A 742 -44.02 -4.57 8.55
CA THR A 742 -44.77 -3.31 8.45
C THR A 742 -44.10 -2.37 7.45
N LEU A 743 -44.85 -1.88 6.47
CA LEU A 743 -44.37 -0.94 5.46
C LEU A 743 -45.27 0.30 5.43
N ILE A 744 -44.71 1.47 5.73
CA ILE A 744 -45.44 2.74 5.79
C ILE A 744 -44.91 3.67 4.72
N THR A 745 -45.80 4.28 3.93
CA THR A 745 -45.39 5.19 2.86
C THR A 745 -45.21 6.62 3.36
N ARG A 746 -44.29 7.38 2.76
CA ARG A 746 -44.02 8.80 3.11
C ARG A 746 -45.21 9.72 2.78
N GLY A 747 -46.11 9.27 1.90
CA GLY A 747 -47.26 10.01 1.37
C GLY A 747 -47.44 9.72 -0.11
N ILE A 748 -48.68 9.54 -0.56
CA ILE A 748 -48.95 9.25 -1.97
C ILE A 748 -48.78 10.52 -2.80
N GLY A 749 -48.11 10.37 -3.94
CA GLY A 749 -47.83 11.45 -4.87
C GLY A 749 -49.07 11.99 -5.55
N TYR A 750 -48.99 13.25 -5.99
CA TYR A 750 -50.11 13.91 -6.65
C TYR A 750 -50.32 13.39 -8.08
N ALA A 751 -51.51 12.84 -8.34
CA ALA A 751 -51.97 12.48 -9.66
C ALA A 751 -53.43 12.90 -9.83
N ALA A 752 -53.81 13.40 -11.02
CA ALA A 752 -55.14 13.95 -11.27
C ALA A 752 -55.69 13.57 -12.65
N GLY A 753 -57.02 13.59 -12.77
CA GLY A 753 -57.77 13.20 -13.95
C GLY A 753 -58.52 11.89 -13.71
N THR A 754 -59.84 11.97 -13.55
CA THR A 754 -60.73 10.82 -13.29
C THR A 754 -60.49 9.70 -14.31
N ASP A 755 -60.41 8.45 -13.84
CA ASP A 755 -60.16 7.23 -14.62
C ASP A 755 -58.80 7.20 -15.35
N ARG A 756 -57.89 8.14 -15.07
CA ARG A 756 -56.53 8.11 -15.62
C ARG A 756 -55.73 7.00 -14.94
N VAL A 757 -55.18 6.09 -15.74
CA VAL A 757 -54.19 5.10 -15.29
C VAL A 757 -52.90 5.82 -14.91
N VAL A 758 -52.37 5.50 -13.73
CA VAL A 758 -51.16 6.12 -13.17
C VAL A 758 -50.05 5.11 -12.89
N ILE A 759 -50.39 3.83 -12.77
CA ILE A 759 -49.48 2.68 -12.79
C ILE A 759 -50.15 1.65 -13.68
N ASP A 760 -49.46 1.14 -14.70
CA ASP A 760 -50.03 0.18 -15.64
C ASP A 760 -50.11 -1.23 -15.00
N GLU A 761 -50.93 -2.09 -15.60
CA GLU A 761 -51.10 -3.47 -15.13
C GLU A 761 -49.78 -4.25 -15.21
N GLY A 762 -49.39 -4.88 -14.09
CA GLY A 762 -48.16 -5.68 -14.01
C GLY A 762 -46.86 -4.90 -13.76
N ASP A 763 -46.91 -3.57 -13.67
CA ASP A 763 -45.74 -2.75 -13.34
C ASP A 763 -45.26 -2.94 -11.90
N VAL A 764 -46.19 -3.26 -10.99
CA VAL A 764 -45.90 -3.54 -9.58
C VAL A 764 -46.52 -4.88 -9.19
N SER A 765 -45.80 -5.66 -8.40
CA SER A 765 -46.33 -6.86 -7.75
C SER A 765 -46.13 -6.76 -6.24
N ILE A 766 -46.98 -7.42 -5.45
CA ILE A 766 -46.85 -7.52 -4.00
C ILE A 766 -46.77 -8.99 -3.59
N ASN A 767 -45.72 -9.36 -2.86
CA ASN A 767 -45.44 -10.73 -2.42
C ASN A 767 -45.55 -11.76 -3.57
N GLY A 768 -45.09 -11.39 -4.76
CA GLY A 768 -45.14 -12.22 -5.97
C GLY A 768 -46.45 -12.20 -6.76
N ILE A 769 -47.46 -11.44 -6.32
CA ILE A 769 -48.74 -11.28 -7.02
C ILE A 769 -48.73 -9.97 -7.82
N ALA A 770 -48.82 -10.06 -9.15
CA ALA A 770 -48.90 -8.89 -10.03
C ALA A 770 -50.19 -8.10 -9.78
N LEU A 771 -50.06 -6.78 -9.64
CA LEU A 771 -51.19 -5.87 -9.43
C LEU A 771 -51.83 -5.45 -10.76
N GLY A 772 -53.13 -5.15 -10.72
CA GLY A 772 -53.85 -4.53 -11.84
C GLY A 772 -53.41 -3.09 -12.10
N ALA A 773 -54.04 -2.39 -13.04
CA ALA A 773 -53.77 -0.96 -13.25
C ALA A 773 -54.29 -0.10 -12.09
N LEU A 774 -53.48 0.83 -11.58
CA LEU A 774 -53.92 1.84 -10.61
C LEU A 774 -54.53 3.03 -11.35
N THR A 775 -55.77 3.39 -11.02
CA THR A 775 -56.49 4.51 -11.64
C THR A 775 -56.86 5.58 -10.63
N VAL A 776 -56.86 6.85 -11.05
CA VAL A 776 -57.38 7.96 -10.25
C VAL A 776 -58.89 7.82 -10.05
N GLY A 777 -59.33 7.81 -8.79
CA GLY A 777 -60.74 7.64 -8.42
C GLY A 777 -61.66 8.80 -8.85
N SER A 778 -62.94 8.67 -8.53
CA SER A 778 -63.99 9.62 -8.92
C SER A 778 -63.86 11.02 -8.32
N SER A 779 -63.04 11.18 -7.29
CA SER A 779 -62.68 12.49 -6.70
C SER A 779 -61.85 13.37 -7.65
N GLY A 780 -61.28 12.78 -8.72
CA GLY A 780 -60.47 13.46 -9.72
C GLY A 780 -59.00 13.67 -9.33
N VAL A 781 -58.61 13.32 -8.10
CA VAL A 781 -57.23 13.31 -7.60
C VAL A 781 -57.00 11.99 -6.85
N LEU A 782 -55.88 11.31 -7.11
CA LEU A 782 -55.53 10.05 -6.46
C LEU A 782 -55.55 10.21 -4.93
N SER A 783 -56.20 9.29 -4.24
CA SER A 783 -56.30 9.27 -2.78
C SER A 783 -55.68 8.00 -2.20
N ALA A 784 -55.41 8.02 -0.88
CA ALA A 784 -54.90 6.82 -0.21
C ALA A 784 -55.94 5.70 -0.17
N ASP A 785 -57.23 6.03 -0.19
CA ASP A 785 -58.31 5.03 -0.31
C ASP A 785 -58.30 4.33 -1.69
N ASP A 786 -57.99 5.06 -2.77
CA ASP A 786 -57.87 4.46 -4.11
C ASP A 786 -56.73 3.42 -4.15
N VAL A 787 -55.57 3.77 -3.57
CA VAL A 787 -54.41 2.88 -3.49
C VAL A 787 -54.68 1.68 -2.59
N LYS A 788 -55.33 1.88 -1.44
CA LYS A 788 -55.74 0.78 -0.55
C LYS A 788 -56.65 -0.20 -1.27
N ALA A 789 -57.71 0.29 -1.94
CA ALA A 789 -58.64 -0.56 -2.67
C ALA A 789 -57.94 -1.34 -3.81
N TRP A 790 -56.96 -0.72 -4.46
CA TRP A 790 -56.15 -1.35 -5.50
C TRP A 790 -55.28 -2.49 -4.97
N ILE A 791 -54.61 -2.33 -3.83
CA ILE A 791 -53.78 -3.39 -3.22
C ILE A 791 -54.65 -4.50 -2.62
N ASP A 792 -55.76 -4.15 -1.94
CA ASP A 792 -56.68 -5.14 -1.35
C ASP A 792 -57.24 -6.12 -2.41
N LEU A 793 -57.43 -5.65 -3.65
CA LEU A 793 -57.92 -6.48 -4.76
C LEU A 793 -56.99 -7.64 -5.12
N ALA A 794 -55.70 -7.53 -4.79
CA ALA A 794 -54.71 -8.56 -5.09
C ALA A 794 -54.70 -9.72 -4.08
N GLU A 795 -55.43 -9.59 -2.96
CA GLU A 795 -55.53 -10.62 -1.91
C GLU A 795 -54.16 -11.14 -1.44
N SER A 796 -53.18 -10.25 -1.29
CA SER A 796 -51.77 -10.58 -0.98
C SER A 796 -51.51 -11.09 0.44
N GLY A 797 -52.55 -11.18 1.27
CA GLY A 797 -52.47 -11.45 2.70
C GLY A 797 -52.02 -10.25 3.54
N ALA A 798 -51.48 -9.19 2.92
CA ALA A 798 -51.12 -7.97 3.64
C ALA A 798 -52.37 -7.13 3.94
N SER A 799 -52.53 -6.75 5.20
CA SER A 799 -53.56 -5.82 5.64
C SER A 799 -53.15 -4.38 5.30
N VAL A 800 -53.98 -3.66 4.56
CA VAL A 800 -53.70 -2.28 4.15
C VAL A 800 -54.65 -1.33 4.86
N ALA A 801 -54.11 -0.29 5.50
CA ALA A 801 -54.88 0.82 6.05
C ALA A 801 -54.45 2.12 5.37
N ALA A 802 -55.42 2.99 5.09
CA ALA A 802 -55.19 4.30 4.48
C ALA A 802 -55.51 5.39 5.48
N HIS A 803 -54.64 6.40 5.56
CA HIS A 803 -54.77 7.48 6.53
C HIS A 803 -54.53 8.82 5.84
N ASN A 804 -55.35 9.83 6.14
CA ASN A 804 -55.04 11.20 5.77
C ASN A 804 -55.12 12.09 7.01
N VAL A 805 -53.96 12.51 7.50
CA VAL A 805 -53.80 13.28 8.72
C VAL A 805 -52.92 14.49 8.40
N ILE A 806 -53.44 15.69 8.62
CA ILE A 806 -52.74 16.95 8.43
C ILE A 806 -52.44 17.52 9.81
N GLU A 807 -51.17 17.56 10.20
CA GLU A 807 -50.74 18.32 11.37
C GLU A 807 -50.48 19.79 11.02
N ILE A 808 -51.00 20.68 11.85
CA ILE A 808 -51.04 22.12 11.65
C ILE A 808 -50.45 22.78 12.90
N PRO A 809 -49.29 23.44 12.77
CA PRO A 809 -48.67 24.18 13.87
C PRO A 809 -49.59 25.27 14.40
N SER A 810 -49.75 25.34 15.72
CA SER A 810 -50.67 26.32 16.35
C SER A 810 -50.24 27.78 16.16
N ASP A 811 -48.95 28.03 15.97
CA ASP A 811 -48.36 29.35 15.72
C ASP A 811 -48.59 29.85 14.28
N GLY A 812 -48.91 28.94 13.36
CA GLY A 812 -49.24 29.25 11.96
C GLY A 812 -50.68 29.72 11.74
N LEU A 813 -51.57 29.59 12.73
CA LEU A 813 -53.00 29.90 12.58
C LEU A 813 -53.26 31.39 12.30
N ARG A 814 -54.14 31.66 11.33
CA ARG A 814 -54.45 33.02 10.83
C ARG A 814 -55.90 33.41 11.12
N LEU A 815 -56.24 33.45 12.40
CA LEU A 815 -57.62 33.53 12.90
C LEU A 815 -58.36 34.84 12.52
N ASP A 816 -57.68 36.00 12.45
CA ASP A 816 -58.29 37.31 12.10
C ASP A 816 -57.79 37.88 10.75
N ALA A 817 -57.18 37.05 9.89
CA ALA A 817 -56.57 37.50 8.64
C ALA A 817 -57.58 37.75 7.50
N GLY A 818 -58.87 37.46 7.69
CA GLY A 818 -59.92 37.66 6.67
C GLY A 818 -59.95 36.60 5.55
N ALA A 819 -59.04 35.62 5.58
CA ALA A 819 -58.95 34.56 4.57
C ALA A 819 -60.07 33.50 4.70
N GLY A 820 -60.61 33.32 5.91
CA GLY A 820 -61.57 32.26 6.25
C GLY A 820 -61.04 30.85 5.97
N LEU A 821 -61.93 29.85 6.01
CA LEU A 821 -61.57 28.45 5.80
C LEU A 821 -62.64 27.73 4.99
N GLN A 822 -62.21 26.97 3.99
CA GLN A 822 -63.02 26.01 3.25
C GLN A 822 -62.37 24.63 3.37
N ILE A 823 -63.15 23.61 3.71
CA ILE A 823 -62.70 22.21 3.78
C ILE A 823 -63.61 21.38 2.86
N ASN A 824 -63.01 20.61 1.95
CA ASN A 824 -63.73 19.76 1.00
C ASN A 824 -64.84 20.49 0.21
N GLY A 825 -64.64 21.78 -0.07
CA GLY A 825 -65.62 22.62 -0.77
C GLY A 825 -66.66 23.31 0.12
N HIS A 826 -66.71 23.01 1.42
CA HIS A 826 -67.63 23.62 2.39
C HIS A 826 -66.96 24.77 3.14
N SER A 827 -67.58 25.95 3.17
CA SER A 827 -67.09 27.09 3.95
C SER A 827 -67.37 26.88 5.44
N ILE A 828 -66.39 27.14 6.30
CA ILE A 828 -66.47 26.93 7.75
C ILE A 828 -66.82 28.27 8.45
N PRO A 829 -68.06 28.47 8.94
CA PRO A 829 -68.41 29.62 9.76
C PRO A 829 -67.90 29.47 11.20
N SER A 830 -67.47 30.57 11.81
CA SER A 830 -67.18 30.63 13.25
C SER A 830 -68.44 30.30 14.06
N VAL A 831 -68.37 29.34 14.98
CA VAL A 831 -69.48 28.98 15.88
C VAL A 831 -69.80 30.13 16.85
N ASN A 832 -68.80 30.92 17.23
CA ASN A 832 -69.00 32.06 18.13
C ASN A 832 -69.58 33.30 17.45
N THR A 833 -69.32 33.53 16.16
CA THR A 833 -69.62 34.81 15.50
C THR A 833 -70.37 34.70 14.17
N GLU A 834 -70.59 33.48 13.66
CA GLU A 834 -71.13 33.18 12.33
C GLU A 834 -70.29 33.76 11.16
N SER A 835 -69.11 34.31 11.45
CA SER A 835 -68.22 34.88 10.44
C SER A 835 -67.59 33.80 9.57
N LEU A 836 -67.67 33.97 8.24
CA LEU A 836 -67.02 33.09 7.27
C LEU A 836 -65.53 33.41 7.02
N THR A 837 -65.01 34.49 7.63
CA THR A 837 -63.68 35.02 7.30
C THR A 837 -62.75 35.16 8.50
N ARG A 838 -63.27 34.98 9.73
CA ARG A 838 -62.56 35.24 10.99
C ARG A 838 -63.04 34.31 12.10
N PHE A 839 -62.12 33.92 12.97
CA PHE A 839 -62.35 33.08 14.16
C PHE A 839 -61.82 33.81 15.40
N THR A 840 -62.49 33.69 16.55
CA THR A 840 -62.16 34.45 17.76
C THR A 840 -61.01 33.86 18.57
N SER A 841 -60.81 32.54 18.45
CA SER A 841 -59.74 31.78 19.11
C SER A 841 -59.48 30.50 18.33
N ASP A 842 -58.40 29.81 18.69
CA ASP A 842 -58.08 28.47 18.21
C ASP A 842 -59.15 27.45 18.65
N ASP A 843 -59.70 27.58 19.86
CA ASP A 843 -60.83 26.76 20.32
C ASP A 843 -62.13 27.05 19.54
N ASP A 844 -62.37 28.30 19.11
CA ASP A 844 -63.48 28.64 18.19
C ASP A 844 -63.28 27.99 16.83
N LEU A 845 -62.07 28.02 16.28
CA LEU A 845 -61.73 27.35 15.03
C LEU A 845 -61.92 25.83 15.14
N LEU A 846 -61.46 25.20 16.22
CA LEU A 846 -61.64 23.76 16.49
C LEU A 846 -63.12 23.39 16.52
N ALA A 847 -63.91 24.10 17.32
CA ALA A 847 -65.35 23.87 17.44
C ALA A 847 -66.06 24.09 16.10
N SER A 848 -65.63 25.08 15.32
CA SER A 848 -66.21 25.41 14.02
C SER A 848 -65.97 24.35 12.96
N ILE A 849 -64.78 23.74 12.93
CA ILE A 849 -64.50 22.63 12.02
C ILE A 849 -65.33 21.41 12.45
N ASN A 850 -65.35 21.09 13.74
CA ASN A 850 -66.06 19.91 14.26
C ASN A 850 -67.59 20.02 14.17
N ALA A 851 -68.14 21.24 14.16
CA ALA A 851 -69.57 21.47 13.95
C ALA A 851 -70.05 21.08 12.54
N LEU A 852 -69.16 21.03 11.55
CA LEU A 852 -69.45 20.62 10.17
C LEU A 852 -68.78 19.28 9.80
N THR A 853 -68.40 18.44 10.76
CA THR A 853 -67.72 17.16 10.47
C THR A 853 -68.54 16.23 9.56
N GLU A 854 -69.86 16.16 9.72
CA GLU A 854 -70.72 15.32 8.86
C GLU A 854 -70.77 15.82 7.40
N GLU A 855 -70.69 17.14 7.18
CA GLU A 855 -70.72 17.74 5.84
C GLU A 855 -69.34 17.71 5.17
N THR A 856 -68.30 18.05 5.93
CA THR A 856 -66.93 18.14 5.44
C THR A 856 -66.26 16.76 5.35
N GLY A 857 -66.73 15.78 6.14
CA GLY A 857 -66.06 14.49 6.35
C GLY A 857 -64.79 14.58 7.20
N VAL A 858 -64.44 15.77 7.72
CA VAL A 858 -63.19 16.04 8.41
C VAL A 858 -63.43 16.35 9.88
N PHE A 859 -62.60 15.75 10.72
CA PHE A 859 -62.57 15.96 12.16
C PHE A 859 -61.27 16.66 12.54
N ALA A 860 -61.39 17.68 13.41
CA ALA A 860 -60.28 18.43 13.95
C ALA A 860 -60.03 18.07 15.43
N GLN A 861 -58.76 17.97 15.79
CA GLN A 861 -58.32 17.73 17.16
C GLN A 861 -57.17 18.66 17.53
N LYS A 862 -57.10 19.06 18.80
CA LYS A 862 -55.95 19.76 19.36
C LYS A 862 -55.09 18.75 20.14
N LEU A 863 -53.81 18.67 19.79
CA LEU A 863 -52.83 17.86 20.51
C LEU A 863 -52.42 18.52 21.83
N ASN A 864 -51.83 17.73 22.74
CA ASN A 864 -51.22 18.25 23.97
C ASN A 864 -50.08 19.25 23.70
N SER A 865 -49.48 19.20 22.51
CA SER A 865 -48.48 20.16 22.03
C SER A 865 -49.07 21.53 21.65
N GLY A 866 -50.39 21.65 21.56
CA GLY A 866 -51.11 22.83 21.06
C GLY A 866 -51.42 22.78 19.56
N ASN A 867 -50.72 21.95 18.78
CA ASN A 867 -50.95 21.77 17.35
C ASN A 867 -52.34 21.21 17.03
N PHE A 868 -52.81 21.50 15.83
CA PHE A 868 -54.07 21.01 15.31
C PHE A 868 -53.82 19.80 14.41
N ILE A 869 -54.65 18.79 14.51
CA ILE A 869 -54.71 17.69 13.54
C ILE A 869 -56.06 17.78 12.83
N LEU A 870 -56.04 17.69 11.51
CA LEU A 870 -57.21 17.38 10.69
C LEU A 870 -57.10 15.95 10.18
N ARG A 871 -58.17 15.17 10.30
CA ARG A 871 -58.24 13.80 9.78
C ARG A 871 -59.63 13.50 9.23
N ASN A 872 -59.75 12.47 8.40
CA ASN A 872 -61.07 11.99 8.01
C ASN A 872 -61.84 11.43 9.22
N ASN A 873 -63.14 11.69 9.28
CA ASN A 873 -64.01 11.27 10.39
C ASN A 873 -64.09 9.74 10.53
N ASN A 874 -64.00 9.02 9.42
CA ASN A 874 -63.95 7.55 9.38
C ASN A 874 -62.54 6.98 9.55
N LEU A 875 -61.54 7.81 9.86
CA LEU A 875 -60.12 7.46 9.92
C LEU A 875 -59.53 6.93 8.59
N GLY A 876 -60.22 7.13 7.46
CA GLY A 876 -59.77 6.67 6.14
C GLY A 876 -58.77 7.59 5.45
N GLY A 877 -58.46 7.27 4.20
CA GLY A 877 -57.44 7.92 3.37
C GLY A 877 -57.95 8.93 2.35
N ALA A 878 -59.23 9.29 2.37
CA ALA A 878 -59.83 10.25 1.47
C ALA A 878 -59.08 11.60 1.47
N ASN A 879 -59.01 12.27 0.32
CA ASN A 879 -58.31 13.54 0.19
C ASN A 879 -59.00 14.66 1.00
N ILE A 880 -58.19 15.47 1.69
CA ILE A 880 -58.66 16.65 2.44
C ILE A 880 -58.26 17.90 1.63
N VAL A 881 -59.24 18.60 1.09
CA VAL A 881 -59.04 19.80 0.26
C VAL A 881 -59.19 21.03 1.13
N ILE A 882 -58.11 21.82 1.26
CA ILE A 882 -58.10 23.04 2.06
C ILE A 882 -58.13 24.27 1.15
N GLY A 883 -58.99 25.23 1.48
CA GLY A 883 -59.16 26.49 0.78
C GLY A 883 -59.46 27.67 1.71
N GLY A 884 -59.48 28.88 1.16
CA GLY A 884 -59.97 30.08 1.82
C GLY A 884 -61.33 30.51 1.25
N THR A 885 -62.12 31.24 2.03
CA THR A 885 -63.46 31.70 1.62
C THR A 885 -63.42 33.03 0.85
N SER A 886 -62.31 33.78 0.92
CA SER A 886 -62.15 35.05 0.23
C SER A 886 -61.19 34.94 -0.96
N SER A 887 -61.72 35.16 -2.16
CA SER A 887 -60.94 35.23 -3.39
C SER A 887 -60.04 36.48 -3.35
N GLY A 888 -58.72 36.29 -3.21
CA GLY A 888 -57.71 37.36 -3.37
C GLY A 888 -56.74 37.57 -2.20
N LEU A 889 -56.93 36.92 -1.04
CA LEU A 889 -56.03 37.07 0.12
C LEU A 889 -54.93 35.99 0.23
N GLY A 890 -54.88 35.03 -0.69
CA GLY A 890 -53.78 34.06 -0.82
C GLY A 890 -53.50 33.28 0.48
N GLY A 891 -54.49 32.53 0.98
CA GLY A 891 -54.33 31.68 2.17
C GLY A 891 -55.66 31.19 2.75
N ASN A 892 -55.59 30.59 3.94
CA ASN A 892 -56.73 30.12 4.73
C ASN A 892 -56.44 30.32 6.24
N ALA A 893 -57.45 30.13 7.08
CA ALA A 893 -57.34 30.33 8.53
C ALA A 893 -56.37 29.37 9.23
N LEU A 894 -56.03 28.25 8.60
CA LEU A 894 -55.07 27.26 9.13
C LEU A 894 -53.61 27.65 8.84
N GLY A 895 -53.37 28.65 7.97
CA GLY A 895 -52.02 29.13 7.64
C GLY A 895 -51.22 28.20 6.72
N ILE A 896 -51.80 27.08 6.28
CA ILE A 896 -51.17 26.11 5.38
C ILE A 896 -51.53 26.37 3.90
N ALA A 897 -50.87 25.70 2.97
CA ALA A 897 -51.14 25.85 1.54
C ALA A 897 -52.56 25.38 1.17
N SER A 898 -53.29 26.18 0.40
CA SER A 898 -54.59 25.76 -0.13
C SER A 898 -54.40 24.79 -1.30
N LYS A 899 -54.47 23.48 -1.03
CA LYS A 899 -54.34 22.39 -2.00
C LYS A 899 -55.12 21.15 -1.51
N SER A 900 -55.14 20.11 -2.34
CA SER A 900 -55.56 18.77 -1.94
C SER A 900 -54.41 18.11 -1.19
N TYR A 901 -54.64 17.75 0.06
CA TYR A 901 -53.71 16.98 0.88
C TYR A 901 -54.04 15.50 0.71
N ILE A 902 -53.05 14.74 0.26
CA ILE A 902 -53.15 13.30 -0.01
C ILE A 902 -52.58 12.56 1.19
N GLY A 903 -53.23 11.45 1.55
CA GLY A 903 -52.82 10.58 2.64
C GLY A 903 -51.63 9.68 2.32
N ASN A 904 -51.37 8.75 3.24
CA ASN A 904 -50.44 7.65 3.09
C ASN A 904 -51.16 6.32 3.32
N ILE A 905 -50.45 5.23 3.09
CA ILE A 905 -50.91 3.89 3.44
C ILE A 905 -49.90 3.23 4.39
N SER A 906 -50.42 2.36 5.25
CA SER A 906 -49.64 1.45 6.07
C SER A 906 -50.06 0.02 5.73
N MET A 907 -49.09 -0.81 5.39
CA MET A 907 -49.27 -2.23 5.13
C MET A 907 -48.69 -3.03 6.28
N ALA A 908 -49.40 -4.07 6.72
CA ALA A 908 -48.95 -4.97 7.78
C ALA A 908 -49.25 -6.43 7.40
N LEU A 909 -48.27 -7.31 7.54
CA LEU A 909 -48.37 -8.74 7.28
C LEU A 909 -47.90 -9.51 8.51
N GLU A 910 -48.80 -10.29 9.10
CA GLU A 910 -48.52 -11.18 10.22
C GLU A 910 -48.21 -12.58 9.68
N SER A 911 -47.12 -13.20 10.14
CA SER A 911 -46.68 -14.51 9.68
C SER A 911 -46.02 -15.33 10.78
N GLU A 912 -45.99 -16.65 10.64
CA GLU A 912 -45.29 -17.57 11.55
C GLU A 912 -43.82 -17.82 11.13
N ASP A 913 -43.50 -17.55 9.86
CA ASP A 913 -42.21 -17.87 9.24
C ASP A 913 -41.33 -16.65 8.96
N GLY A 914 -41.80 -15.44 9.29
CA GLY A 914 -41.07 -14.20 9.04
C GLY A 914 -41.20 -13.69 7.60
N SER A 915 -42.26 -14.05 6.89
CA SER A 915 -42.56 -13.54 5.55
C SER A 915 -42.52 -12.00 5.48
N PRO A 916 -41.69 -11.40 4.61
CA PRO A 916 -41.61 -9.95 4.46
C PRO A 916 -42.79 -9.39 3.65
N ILE A 917 -42.98 -8.07 3.72
CA ILE A 917 -43.75 -7.34 2.69
C ILE A 917 -42.77 -6.93 1.61
N ARG A 918 -43.03 -7.36 0.37
CA ARG A 918 -42.19 -7.04 -0.79
C ARG A 918 -43.06 -6.52 -1.92
N LEU A 919 -42.79 -5.30 -2.38
CA LEU A 919 -43.31 -4.77 -3.63
C LEU A 919 -42.20 -4.81 -4.67
N ASP A 920 -42.35 -5.58 -5.74
CA ASP A 920 -41.37 -5.66 -6.83
C ASP A 920 -41.85 -4.89 -8.04
N LEU A 921 -40.89 -4.26 -8.73
CA LEU A 921 -41.10 -3.70 -10.05
C LEU A 921 -41.08 -4.82 -11.09
N GLY A 922 -42.12 -4.88 -11.91
CA GLY A 922 -42.19 -5.76 -13.08
C GLY A 922 -41.22 -5.32 -14.18
N ALA A 923 -41.16 -6.09 -15.27
CA ALA A 923 -40.23 -5.82 -16.38
C ALA A 923 -40.41 -4.45 -17.06
N ALA A 924 -41.63 -3.89 -17.00
CA ALA A 924 -41.97 -2.56 -17.50
C ALA A 924 -42.13 -1.50 -16.38
N GLY A 925 -42.12 -1.94 -15.12
CA GLY A 925 -42.30 -1.06 -13.97
C GLY A 925 -41.11 -0.12 -13.78
N LYS A 926 -41.40 1.08 -13.25
CA LYS A 926 -40.42 2.14 -13.08
C LYS A 926 -40.29 2.55 -11.62
N PRO A 927 -39.11 3.02 -11.18
CA PRO A 927 -38.94 3.61 -9.86
C PRO A 927 -39.92 4.75 -9.54
N SER A 928 -40.38 5.48 -10.56
CA SER A 928 -41.41 6.51 -10.42
C SER A 928 -42.76 5.98 -9.91
N ASP A 929 -43.09 4.72 -10.19
CA ASP A 929 -44.35 4.09 -9.78
C ASP A 929 -44.37 3.84 -8.27
N LEU A 930 -43.25 3.33 -7.73
CA LEU A 930 -43.07 3.21 -6.28
C LEU A 930 -42.99 4.59 -5.60
N ASN A 931 -42.33 5.57 -6.23
CA ASN A 931 -42.29 6.91 -5.65
C ASN A 931 -43.68 7.58 -5.64
N LEU A 932 -44.54 7.29 -6.62
CA LEU A 932 -45.95 7.70 -6.59
C LEU A 932 -46.69 7.10 -5.38
N LEU A 933 -46.35 5.88 -4.96
CA LEU A 933 -46.88 5.26 -3.74
C LEU A 933 -46.24 5.83 -2.46
N GLY A 934 -45.19 6.65 -2.58
CA GLY A 934 -44.43 7.20 -1.46
C GLY A 934 -43.36 6.25 -0.91
N LEU A 935 -42.83 5.37 -1.78
CA LEU A 935 -41.78 4.40 -1.48
C LEU A 935 -40.53 4.68 -2.33
N ASP A 936 -39.36 4.60 -1.70
CA ASP A 936 -38.09 4.65 -2.41
C ASP A 936 -37.80 3.29 -3.06
N THR A 937 -37.12 3.29 -4.21
CA THR A 937 -36.75 2.05 -4.87
C THR A 937 -35.46 1.52 -4.26
N GLN A 938 -35.57 0.42 -3.54
CA GLN A 938 -34.46 -0.39 -3.06
C GLN A 938 -34.02 -1.38 -4.13
N ILE A 939 -32.72 -1.44 -4.35
CA ILE A 939 -32.05 -2.41 -5.21
C ILE A 939 -31.09 -3.18 -4.32
N SER A 940 -31.39 -4.44 -4.05
CA SER A 940 -30.52 -5.30 -3.26
C SER A 940 -30.00 -6.43 -4.13
N LEU A 941 -28.70 -6.66 -4.07
CA LEU A 941 -28.02 -7.78 -4.68
C LEU A 941 -27.17 -8.46 -3.61
N SER A 942 -27.35 -9.76 -3.40
CA SER A 942 -26.53 -10.53 -2.46
C SER A 942 -26.08 -11.87 -3.03
N GLY A 943 -24.84 -12.24 -2.73
CA GLY A 943 -24.12 -13.38 -3.28
C GLY A 943 -22.61 -13.10 -3.37
N GLU A 944 -21.82 -14.06 -3.86
CA GLU A 944 -20.40 -13.87 -4.12
C GLU A 944 -20.20 -13.02 -5.38
N ILE A 945 -20.15 -11.69 -5.23
CA ILE A 945 -19.92 -10.74 -6.33
C ILE A 945 -18.42 -10.72 -6.64
N ASP A 946 -17.98 -11.61 -7.51
CA ASP A 946 -16.59 -11.83 -7.91
C ASP A 946 -16.25 -11.20 -9.27
N GLU A 947 -17.07 -10.27 -9.73
CA GLU A 947 -16.82 -9.44 -10.91
C GLU A 947 -17.35 -8.02 -10.71
N ASP A 948 -16.79 -7.08 -11.47
CA ASP A 948 -17.23 -5.69 -11.42
C ASP A 948 -18.62 -5.51 -12.05
N LEU A 949 -19.49 -4.77 -11.36
CA LEU A 949 -20.82 -4.43 -11.84
C LEU A 949 -20.92 -2.94 -12.15
N LEU A 950 -21.32 -2.63 -13.38
CA LEU A 950 -21.53 -1.29 -13.88
C LEU A 950 -22.95 -0.83 -13.53
N VAL A 951 -23.06 0.35 -12.92
CA VAL A 951 -24.34 0.96 -12.56
C VAL A 951 -24.61 2.16 -13.46
N PHE A 952 -25.61 2.07 -14.33
CA PHE A 952 -26.06 3.16 -15.19
C PHE A 952 -27.40 3.72 -14.70
N VAL A 953 -27.73 4.93 -15.14
CA VAL A 953 -29.07 5.50 -14.99
C VAL A 953 -29.57 5.90 -16.37
N THR A 954 -30.69 5.34 -16.81
CA THR A 954 -31.35 5.68 -18.07
C THR A 954 -32.63 6.49 -17.78
N GLY A 955 -33.23 7.10 -18.80
CA GLY A 955 -34.43 7.93 -18.66
C GLY A 955 -34.13 9.43 -18.66
N SER A 956 -34.98 10.21 -18.00
CA SER A 956 -34.90 11.66 -17.92
C SER A 956 -35.26 12.22 -16.53
N GLY A 957 -34.66 13.35 -16.20
CA GLY A 957 -34.82 14.02 -14.91
C GLY A 957 -33.66 13.75 -13.96
N ARG A 958 -33.89 13.98 -12.66
CA ARG A 958 -32.89 13.86 -11.60
C ARG A 958 -33.33 12.82 -10.59
N SER A 959 -32.37 12.13 -9.99
CA SER A 959 -32.61 11.18 -8.92
C SER A 959 -31.58 11.33 -7.81
N GLN A 960 -31.88 10.78 -6.65
CA GLN A 960 -30.93 10.63 -5.55
C GLN A 960 -30.55 9.16 -5.41
N LEU A 961 -29.28 8.90 -5.12
CA LEU A 961 -28.72 7.57 -4.95
C LEU A 961 -27.89 7.50 -3.66
N THR A 962 -28.05 6.42 -2.91
CA THR A 962 -27.11 5.99 -1.85
C THR A 962 -26.79 4.52 -2.03
N ALA A 963 -25.65 4.08 -1.50
CA ALA A 963 -25.22 2.70 -1.53
C ALA A 963 -24.79 2.24 -0.13
N VAL A 964 -24.89 0.94 0.10
CA VAL A 964 -24.23 0.23 1.21
C VAL A 964 -23.69 -1.06 0.63
N THR A 965 -22.40 -1.33 0.80
CA THR A 965 -21.81 -2.61 0.42
C THR A 965 -21.28 -3.37 1.64
N ALA A 966 -21.21 -4.69 1.52
CA ALA A 966 -20.54 -5.57 2.48
C ALA A 966 -19.46 -6.37 1.76
N ASP A 967 -18.27 -6.48 2.34
CA ASP A 967 -17.17 -7.26 1.77
C ASP A 967 -17.36 -8.76 2.02
N SER A 968 -16.97 -9.58 1.05
CA SER A 968 -17.01 -11.04 1.17
C SER A 968 -15.91 -11.62 2.04
N GLY A 969 -14.83 -10.86 2.28
CA GLY A 969 -13.61 -11.37 2.92
C GLY A 969 -12.80 -12.34 2.04
N VAL A 970 -13.18 -12.51 0.77
CA VAL A 970 -12.52 -13.38 -0.22
C VAL A 970 -11.93 -12.51 -1.32
N THR A 971 -10.70 -12.80 -1.75
CA THR A 971 -10.09 -12.05 -2.85
C THR A 971 -10.77 -12.39 -4.17
N VAL A 972 -10.71 -11.48 -5.17
CA VAL A 972 -11.28 -11.74 -6.51
C VAL A 972 -10.66 -13.00 -7.14
N ALA A 973 -9.35 -13.18 -6.96
CA ALA A 973 -8.65 -14.37 -7.44
C ALA A 973 -9.21 -15.65 -6.80
N ASP A 974 -9.44 -15.67 -5.48
CA ASP A 974 -10.02 -16.81 -4.79
C ASP A 974 -11.48 -17.07 -5.17
N GLY A 975 -12.26 -16.01 -5.42
CA GLY A 975 -13.60 -16.08 -5.97
C GLY A 975 -13.63 -16.76 -7.34
N LEU A 976 -12.76 -16.34 -8.27
CA LEU A 976 -12.61 -16.98 -9.57
C LEU A 976 -12.11 -18.42 -9.46
N ARG A 977 -11.22 -18.70 -8.50
CA ARG A 977 -10.69 -20.04 -8.25
C ARG A 977 -11.75 -21.00 -7.74
N SER A 978 -12.76 -20.54 -7.01
CA SER A 978 -13.86 -21.42 -6.54
C SER A 978 -14.80 -21.88 -7.66
N ARG A 979 -14.65 -21.34 -8.88
CA ARG A 979 -15.50 -21.63 -10.03
C ARG A 979 -14.85 -22.54 -11.06
N GLN A 980 -15.70 -23.08 -11.93
CA GLN A 980 -15.31 -23.80 -13.14
C GLN A 980 -15.79 -23.00 -14.34
N ILE A 981 -14.86 -22.35 -15.03
CA ILE A 981 -15.17 -21.42 -16.12
C ILE A 981 -14.88 -22.09 -17.45
N GLU A 982 -15.91 -22.42 -18.21
CA GLU A 982 -15.79 -23.01 -19.54
C GLU A 982 -15.76 -21.91 -20.61
N PHE A 983 -14.80 -22.00 -21.51
CA PHE A 983 -14.80 -21.27 -22.78
C PHE A 983 -15.25 -22.22 -23.88
N GLU A 984 -16.34 -21.91 -24.56
CA GLU A 984 -16.93 -22.69 -25.64
C GLU A 984 -17.01 -21.87 -26.94
N PHE A 985 -16.42 -22.39 -28.03
CA PHE A 985 -16.49 -21.74 -29.34
C PHE A 985 -17.76 -22.17 -30.09
N VAL A 986 -18.86 -21.48 -29.80
CA VAL A 986 -20.22 -21.83 -30.27
C VAL A 986 -20.47 -21.52 -31.75
N ALA A 987 -19.72 -20.61 -32.36
CA ALA A 987 -19.80 -20.27 -33.78
C ALA A 987 -18.43 -19.86 -34.34
N SER A 988 -18.33 -19.69 -35.67
CA SER A 988 -17.04 -19.35 -36.31
C SER A 988 -16.51 -17.96 -35.93
N ASP A 989 -17.41 -17.12 -35.44
CA ASP A 989 -17.19 -15.70 -35.13
C ASP A 989 -17.55 -15.36 -33.67
N ARG A 990 -17.70 -16.36 -32.79
CA ARG A 990 -18.16 -16.14 -31.42
C ARG A 990 -17.79 -17.25 -30.47
N TYR A 991 -17.42 -16.87 -29.25
CA TYR A 991 -17.29 -17.77 -28.11
C TYR A 991 -18.14 -17.32 -26.93
N ARG A 992 -18.38 -18.27 -26.03
CA ARG A 992 -19.14 -18.09 -24.80
C ARG A 992 -18.30 -18.50 -23.61
N VAL A 993 -18.45 -17.77 -22.50
CA VAL A 993 -17.85 -18.09 -21.21
C VAL A 993 -18.96 -18.47 -20.24
N ARG A 994 -18.82 -19.61 -19.56
CA ARG A 994 -19.87 -20.18 -18.70
C ARG A 994 -19.32 -20.62 -17.35
N ASP A 995 -20.05 -20.34 -16.28
CA ASP A 995 -19.82 -20.96 -14.98
C ASP A 995 -20.56 -22.30 -14.92
N LEU A 996 -19.82 -23.40 -14.85
CA LEU A 996 -20.38 -24.75 -14.80
C LEU A 996 -21.01 -25.09 -13.45
N ARG A 997 -20.69 -24.37 -12.36
CA ARG A 997 -21.28 -24.61 -11.04
C ARG A 997 -22.73 -24.18 -10.98
N THR A 998 -23.02 -23.01 -11.54
CA THR A 998 -24.35 -22.36 -11.52
C THR A 998 -25.06 -22.45 -12.87
N ASP A 999 -24.43 -23.07 -13.88
CA ASP A 999 -24.94 -23.17 -15.26
C ASP A 999 -25.12 -21.79 -15.95
N THR A 1000 -24.51 -20.73 -15.38
CA THR A 1000 -24.67 -19.32 -15.77
C THR A 1000 -23.77 -18.96 -16.96
N VAL A 1001 -24.31 -18.25 -17.96
CA VAL A 1001 -23.55 -17.67 -19.06
C VAL A 1001 -22.96 -16.32 -18.61
N LEU A 1002 -21.66 -16.29 -18.40
CA LEU A 1002 -20.91 -15.14 -17.89
C LEU A 1002 -20.67 -14.10 -18.99
N ALA A 1003 -20.25 -14.57 -20.16
CA ALA A 1003 -19.93 -13.72 -21.29
C ALA A 1003 -20.29 -14.39 -22.62
N GLU A 1004 -20.58 -13.57 -23.61
CA GLU A 1004 -20.64 -14.00 -25.00
C GLU A 1004 -19.97 -12.90 -25.82
N ARG A 1005 -18.97 -13.28 -26.62
CA ARG A 1005 -18.08 -12.33 -27.30
C ARG A 1005 -17.79 -12.71 -28.74
N SER A 1006 -17.66 -11.71 -29.60
CA SER A 1006 -17.19 -11.91 -30.98
C SER A 1006 -15.75 -12.46 -31.00
N TYR A 1007 -15.48 -13.38 -31.91
CA TYR A 1007 -14.21 -14.07 -32.12
C TYR A 1007 -13.72 -13.85 -33.55
N GLU A 1008 -12.51 -13.35 -33.75
CA GLU A 1008 -11.91 -13.16 -35.08
C GLU A 1008 -10.68 -14.05 -35.32
N GLY A 1009 -10.46 -15.05 -34.46
CA GLY A 1009 -9.30 -15.94 -34.51
C GLY A 1009 -8.13 -15.47 -33.65
N GLU A 1010 -8.38 -14.61 -32.66
CA GLU A 1010 -7.36 -14.21 -31.69
C GLU A 1010 -6.77 -15.40 -30.93
N LEU A 1011 -5.49 -15.27 -30.56
CA LEU A 1011 -4.72 -16.26 -29.80
C LEU A 1011 -4.63 -15.92 -28.31
N ALA A 1012 -5.18 -14.79 -27.88
CA ALA A 1012 -5.23 -14.37 -26.48
C ALA A 1012 -6.67 -14.01 -26.13
N LEU A 1013 -7.23 -14.71 -25.16
CA LEU A 1013 -8.57 -14.48 -24.64
C LEU A 1013 -8.47 -13.95 -23.22
N TYR A 1014 -9.41 -13.10 -22.82
CA TYR A 1014 -9.36 -12.41 -21.53
C TYR A 1014 -10.69 -12.55 -20.79
N TYR A 1015 -10.66 -12.89 -19.51
CA TYR A 1015 -11.85 -12.85 -18.65
C TYR A 1015 -11.42 -12.56 -17.21
N GLN A 1016 -11.92 -11.47 -16.62
CA GLN A 1016 -11.69 -11.11 -15.20
C GLN A 1016 -10.21 -11.22 -14.75
N GLY A 1017 -9.28 -10.70 -15.57
CA GLY A 1017 -7.83 -10.74 -15.29
C GLY A 1017 -7.12 -12.06 -15.66
N ILE A 1018 -7.85 -13.09 -16.07
CA ILE A 1018 -7.30 -14.33 -16.64
C ILE A 1018 -7.04 -14.10 -18.12
N GLN A 1019 -5.78 -14.20 -18.52
CA GLN A 1019 -5.38 -14.28 -19.93
C GLN A 1019 -5.16 -15.75 -20.31
N VAL A 1020 -5.85 -16.21 -21.34
CA VAL A 1020 -5.65 -17.52 -21.94
C VAL A 1020 -4.92 -17.37 -23.27
N ALA A 1021 -3.70 -17.89 -23.35
CA ALA A 1021 -2.96 -18.02 -24.59
C ALA A 1021 -3.32 -19.32 -25.30
N LEU A 1022 -3.65 -19.23 -26.59
CA LEU A 1022 -3.95 -20.36 -27.47
C LEU A 1022 -2.76 -20.61 -28.41
N ASP A 1023 -2.50 -21.89 -28.69
CA ASP A 1023 -1.47 -22.32 -29.63
C ASP A 1023 -1.89 -22.12 -31.10
N ASN A 1024 -3.19 -22.24 -31.37
CA ASN A 1024 -3.81 -22.08 -32.68
C ASN A 1024 -5.21 -21.45 -32.53
N PRO A 1025 -5.75 -20.80 -33.59
CA PRO A 1025 -7.13 -20.30 -33.55
C PRO A 1025 -8.10 -21.45 -33.33
N ALA A 1026 -9.04 -21.26 -32.42
CA ALA A 1026 -10.06 -22.25 -32.10
C ALA A 1026 -11.07 -22.42 -33.24
N LYS A 1027 -11.68 -23.59 -33.31
CA LYS A 1027 -12.74 -23.93 -34.26
C LYS A 1027 -14.07 -24.11 -33.55
N VAL A 1028 -15.15 -24.03 -34.32
CA VAL A 1028 -16.51 -24.28 -33.82
C VAL A 1028 -16.59 -25.65 -33.15
N GLY A 1029 -17.05 -25.69 -31.90
CA GLY A 1029 -17.13 -26.89 -31.07
C GLY A 1029 -15.87 -27.20 -30.26
N ASP A 1030 -14.80 -26.41 -30.38
CA ASP A 1030 -13.70 -26.47 -29.43
C ASP A 1030 -14.17 -25.89 -28.08
N SER A 1031 -13.66 -26.43 -26.96
CA SER A 1031 -13.87 -25.87 -25.63
C SER A 1031 -12.73 -26.21 -24.67
N PHE A 1032 -12.61 -25.44 -23.59
CA PHE A 1032 -11.71 -25.74 -22.48
C PHE A 1032 -12.28 -25.18 -21.18
N VAL A 1033 -11.99 -25.84 -20.06
CA VAL A 1033 -12.41 -25.42 -18.72
C VAL A 1033 -11.21 -24.87 -17.96
N ILE A 1034 -11.39 -23.71 -17.36
CA ILE A 1034 -10.46 -23.12 -16.40
C ILE A 1034 -11.00 -23.36 -15.00
N ASP A 1035 -10.15 -23.86 -14.11
CA ASP A 1035 -10.46 -24.00 -12.69
C ASP A 1035 -9.35 -23.44 -11.80
N GLY A 1036 -9.68 -23.22 -10.53
CA GLY A 1036 -8.76 -22.69 -9.52
C GLY A 1036 -7.79 -23.69 -8.91
N ASN A 1037 -7.55 -24.83 -9.55
CA ASN A 1037 -6.59 -25.82 -9.03
C ASN A 1037 -7.03 -26.38 -7.64
N ASN A 1038 -8.35 -26.41 -7.40
CA ASN A 1038 -9.01 -26.71 -6.12
C ASN A 1038 -10.26 -27.62 -6.28
N LEU A 1039 -10.29 -28.46 -7.32
CA LEU A 1039 -11.47 -29.30 -7.65
C LEU A 1039 -11.38 -30.73 -7.11
N GLY A 1040 -10.55 -30.98 -6.09
CA GLY A 1040 -10.55 -32.26 -5.42
C GLY A 1040 -11.89 -32.56 -4.71
N PRO A 1041 -12.08 -33.78 -4.18
CA PRO A 1041 -13.26 -34.11 -3.39
C PRO A 1041 -13.50 -33.06 -2.30
N ASP A 1042 -14.73 -32.57 -2.18
CA ASP A 1042 -15.13 -31.49 -1.25
C ASP A 1042 -14.46 -30.12 -1.49
N GLY A 1043 -13.93 -29.85 -2.70
CA GLY A 1043 -13.26 -28.59 -3.02
C GLY A 1043 -11.82 -28.49 -2.49
N SER A 1044 -11.22 -29.63 -2.16
CA SER A 1044 -9.84 -29.67 -1.67
C SER A 1044 -8.84 -29.26 -2.75
N PHE A 1045 -7.78 -28.56 -2.36
CA PHE A 1045 -6.62 -28.25 -3.21
C PHE A 1045 -6.05 -29.52 -3.87
N ASP A 1046 -6.08 -29.61 -5.20
CA ASP A 1046 -5.64 -30.78 -5.97
C ASP A 1046 -4.44 -30.47 -6.90
N ALA A 1047 -3.92 -29.25 -6.86
CA ALA A 1047 -2.83 -28.81 -7.73
C ALA A 1047 -1.42 -29.06 -7.18
N GLN A 1048 -1.29 -29.90 -6.17
CA GLN A 1048 0.03 -30.35 -5.69
C GLN A 1048 0.87 -31.00 -6.81
N GLY A 1049 0.23 -31.55 -7.84
CA GLY A 1049 0.91 -32.09 -9.03
C GLY A 1049 1.18 -31.08 -10.16
N ASN A 1050 0.66 -29.84 -10.07
CA ASN A 1050 0.87 -28.82 -11.09
C ASN A 1050 2.27 -28.19 -10.95
N ASN A 1051 3.01 -28.17 -12.05
CA ASN A 1051 4.40 -27.71 -12.13
C ASN A 1051 4.59 -26.46 -12.99
N VAL A 1052 3.52 -25.81 -13.44
CA VAL A 1052 3.60 -24.71 -14.40
C VAL A 1052 4.40 -23.53 -13.83
N ASN A 1053 4.20 -23.19 -12.55
CA ASN A 1053 4.89 -22.06 -11.96
C ASN A 1053 6.36 -22.33 -11.68
N ILE A 1054 6.70 -23.53 -11.19
CA ILE A 1054 8.11 -23.90 -10.98
C ILE A 1054 8.87 -24.05 -12.31
N LEU A 1055 8.20 -24.42 -13.41
CA LEU A 1055 8.80 -24.41 -14.75
C LEU A 1055 9.16 -22.99 -15.20
N ARG A 1056 8.36 -21.97 -14.87
CA ARG A 1056 8.73 -20.56 -15.12
C ARG A 1056 10.03 -20.19 -14.39
N MET A 1057 10.23 -20.68 -13.16
CA MET A 1057 11.51 -20.48 -12.44
C MET A 1057 12.67 -21.20 -13.12
N VAL A 1058 12.44 -22.40 -13.68
CA VAL A 1058 13.47 -23.13 -14.45
C VAL A 1058 13.85 -22.36 -15.71
N ASP A 1059 12.89 -21.74 -16.40
CA ASP A 1059 13.14 -21.00 -17.64
C ASP A 1059 14.07 -19.79 -17.44
N LEU A 1060 14.12 -19.21 -16.24
CA LEU A 1060 15.08 -18.15 -15.87
C LEU A 1060 16.54 -18.56 -16.04
N GLU A 1061 16.86 -19.87 -16.01
CA GLU A 1061 18.22 -20.37 -16.28
C GLU A 1061 18.71 -19.98 -17.68
N SER A 1062 17.79 -19.94 -18.65
CA SER A 1062 18.10 -19.71 -20.06
C SER A 1062 17.57 -18.37 -20.62
N ARG A 1063 16.81 -17.63 -19.81
CA ARG A 1063 16.21 -16.35 -20.20
C ARG A 1063 17.17 -15.19 -19.94
N GLY A 1064 17.34 -14.34 -20.95
CA GLY A 1064 18.13 -13.12 -20.84
C GLY A 1064 17.40 -12.03 -20.04
N VAL A 1065 17.54 -12.04 -18.72
CA VAL A 1065 16.88 -11.08 -17.79
C VAL A 1065 17.75 -9.90 -17.40
N LEU A 1066 19.06 -9.97 -17.67
CA LEU A 1066 19.99 -8.85 -17.46
C LEU A 1066 20.10 -7.96 -18.69
N ASP A 1067 20.63 -6.76 -18.48
CA ASP A 1067 20.97 -5.83 -19.55
C ASP A 1067 21.84 -6.49 -20.64
N GLY A 1068 21.49 -6.25 -21.90
CA GLY A 1068 22.14 -6.91 -23.05
C GLY A 1068 21.61 -8.31 -23.35
N GLY A 1069 20.58 -8.78 -22.63
CA GLY A 1069 19.94 -10.08 -22.86
C GLY A 1069 20.74 -11.26 -22.35
N LEU A 1070 21.60 -11.04 -21.34
CA LEU A 1070 22.39 -12.09 -20.70
C LEU A 1070 21.56 -12.83 -19.65
N THR A 1071 21.78 -14.14 -19.53
CA THR A 1071 21.27 -14.93 -18.40
C THR A 1071 22.00 -14.55 -17.10
N LEU A 1072 21.45 -14.91 -15.94
CA LEU A 1072 22.09 -14.65 -14.64
C LEU A 1072 23.53 -15.23 -14.56
N THR A 1073 23.72 -16.44 -15.08
CA THR A 1073 25.04 -17.10 -15.12
C THR A 1073 25.99 -16.42 -16.10
N GLU A 1074 25.52 -16.02 -17.28
CA GLU A 1074 26.34 -15.30 -18.26
C GLU A 1074 26.73 -13.90 -17.78
N GLY A 1075 25.81 -13.19 -17.10
CA GLY A 1075 26.08 -11.91 -16.47
C GLY A 1075 27.22 -11.99 -15.45
N TYR A 1076 27.16 -12.98 -14.56
CA TYR A 1076 28.26 -13.27 -13.62
C TYR A 1076 29.58 -13.53 -14.35
N LEU A 1077 29.59 -14.44 -15.32
CA LEU A 1077 30.80 -14.79 -16.07
C LEU A 1077 31.36 -13.62 -16.90
N SER A 1078 30.50 -12.70 -17.35
CA SER A 1078 30.91 -11.52 -18.12
C SER A 1078 31.85 -10.64 -17.32
N PHE A 1079 31.47 -10.24 -16.10
CA PHE A 1079 32.34 -9.36 -15.32
C PHE A 1079 33.54 -10.08 -14.70
N VAL A 1080 33.45 -11.39 -14.42
CA VAL A 1080 34.65 -12.20 -14.12
C VAL A 1080 35.63 -12.18 -15.29
N GLY A 1081 35.12 -12.27 -16.52
CA GLY A 1081 35.89 -12.11 -17.75
C GLY A 1081 36.53 -10.72 -17.87
N ASP A 1082 35.80 -9.66 -17.54
CA ASP A 1082 36.30 -8.29 -17.56
C ASP A 1082 37.44 -8.06 -16.55
N VAL A 1083 37.30 -8.58 -15.31
CA VAL A 1083 38.37 -8.54 -14.31
C VAL A 1083 39.58 -9.35 -14.77
N GLY A 1084 39.38 -10.52 -15.37
CA GLY A 1084 40.47 -11.34 -15.93
C GLY A 1084 41.23 -10.64 -17.06
N ASN A 1085 40.49 -9.96 -17.94
CA ASN A 1085 41.06 -9.14 -19.02
C ASN A 1085 41.84 -7.96 -18.44
N LEU A 1086 41.29 -7.25 -17.46
CA LEU A 1086 41.95 -6.14 -16.77
C LEU A 1086 43.25 -6.59 -16.10
N ALA A 1087 43.21 -7.66 -15.30
CA ALA A 1087 44.39 -8.20 -14.62
C ALA A 1087 45.50 -8.57 -15.61
N THR A 1088 45.13 -9.20 -16.74
CA THR A 1088 46.08 -9.55 -17.81
C THR A 1088 46.66 -8.30 -18.48
N GLN A 1089 45.83 -7.30 -18.78
CA GLN A 1089 46.29 -6.05 -19.40
C GLN A 1089 47.21 -5.26 -18.46
N SER A 1090 46.86 -5.15 -17.18
CA SER A 1090 47.68 -4.49 -16.16
C SER A 1090 49.02 -5.21 -15.97
N LEU A 1091 49.04 -6.55 -16.05
CA LEU A 1091 50.29 -7.32 -15.96
C LEU A 1091 51.21 -7.05 -17.15
N ILE A 1092 50.66 -7.02 -18.37
CA ILE A 1092 51.41 -6.66 -19.58
C ILE A 1092 51.94 -5.22 -19.48
N ALA A 1093 51.12 -4.28 -18.99
CA ALA A 1093 51.51 -2.89 -18.81
C ALA A 1093 52.65 -2.75 -17.78
N ARG A 1094 52.56 -3.45 -16.65
CA ARG A 1094 53.61 -3.50 -15.63
C ARG A 1094 54.93 -4.02 -16.22
N ASP A 1095 54.90 -5.15 -16.93
CA ASP A 1095 56.11 -5.75 -17.52
C ASP A 1095 56.75 -4.81 -18.56
N ALA A 1096 55.93 -4.09 -19.35
CA ALA A 1096 56.42 -3.08 -20.28
C ALA A 1096 57.05 -1.89 -19.55
N LEU A 1097 56.42 -1.40 -18.47
CA LEU A 1097 56.93 -0.29 -17.67
C LEU A 1097 58.20 -0.65 -16.90
N GLU A 1098 58.38 -1.92 -16.53
CA GLU A 1098 59.62 -2.41 -15.92
C GLU A 1098 60.81 -2.26 -16.88
N ILE A 1099 60.58 -2.54 -18.17
CA ILE A 1099 61.58 -2.31 -19.23
C ILE A 1099 61.85 -0.81 -19.39
N VAL A 1100 60.83 0.05 -19.38
CA VAL A 1100 60.98 1.50 -19.50
C VAL A 1100 61.77 2.07 -18.32
N ARG A 1101 61.45 1.64 -17.09
CA ARG A 1101 62.20 2.01 -15.88
C ARG A 1101 63.66 1.56 -16.00
N SER A 1102 63.90 0.32 -16.41
CA SER A 1102 65.26 -0.21 -16.59
C SER A 1102 66.06 0.62 -17.60
N GLN A 1103 65.46 1.01 -18.73
CA GLN A 1103 66.08 1.88 -19.71
C GLN A 1103 66.37 3.29 -19.15
N ALA A 1104 65.48 3.84 -18.32
CA ALA A 1104 65.69 5.12 -17.66
C ALA A 1104 66.84 5.07 -16.63
N VAL A 1105 66.93 3.97 -15.86
CA VAL A 1105 68.06 3.70 -14.96
C VAL A 1105 69.37 3.66 -15.74
N GLU A 1106 69.44 2.88 -16.82
CA GLU A 1106 70.63 2.81 -17.67
C GLU A 1106 70.98 4.17 -18.29
N ALA A 1107 69.99 4.94 -18.72
CA ALA A 1107 70.21 6.27 -19.30
C ALA A 1107 70.81 7.23 -18.28
N ARG A 1108 70.27 7.25 -17.05
CA ARG A 1108 70.83 8.00 -15.93
C ARG A 1108 72.27 7.54 -15.62
N ASP A 1109 72.51 6.23 -15.54
CA ASP A 1109 73.82 5.67 -15.18
C ASP A 1109 74.93 5.98 -16.17
N ARG A 1110 74.60 6.15 -17.45
CA ARG A 1110 75.58 6.60 -18.45
C ARG A 1110 76.14 7.99 -18.14
N VAL A 1111 75.37 8.86 -17.47
CA VAL A 1111 75.75 10.23 -17.14
C VAL A 1111 76.25 10.35 -15.71
N SER A 1112 75.41 9.90 -14.76
CA SER A 1112 75.60 10.10 -13.32
C SER A 1112 76.21 8.89 -12.61
N GLY A 1113 76.24 7.72 -13.24
CA GLY A 1113 76.78 6.50 -12.65
C GLY A 1113 78.31 6.48 -12.60
N VAL A 1114 78.85 5.78 -11.61
CA VAL A 1114 80.31 5.58 -11.47
C VAL A 1114 80.73 4.36 -12.30
N ASN A 1115 81.51 4.58 -13.36
CA ASN A 1115 82.06 3.51 -14.19
C ASN A 1115 83.52 3.23 -13.78
N LEU A 1116 83.79 2.02 -13.28
CA LEU A 1116 85.12 1.64 -12.78
C LEU A 1116 86.23 1.77 -13.82
N ASP A 1117 85.97 1.45 -15.08
CA ASP A 1117 86.98 1.56 -16.15
C ASP A 1117 87.32 3.03 -16.44
N LYS A 1118 86.30 3.89 -16.43
CA LYS A 1118 86.46 5.34 -16.58
C LYS A 1118 87.19 5.95 -15.39
N GLU A 1119 86.81 5.59 -14.16
CA GLU A 1119 87.50 6.04 -12.96
C GLU A 1119 88.94 5.54 -12.92
N ALA A 1120 89.22 4.30 -13.34
CA ALA A 1120 90.58 3.77 -13.41
C ALA A 1120 91.43 4.52 -14.46
N ALA A 1121 90.87 4.82 -15.62
CA ALA A 1121 91.54 5.62 -16.64
C ALA A 1121 91.81 7.06 -16.15
N ASP A 1122 90.83 7.70 -15.51
CA ASP A 1122 90.97 9.02 -14.91
C ASP A 1122 92.01 9.01 -13.77
N LEU A 1123 92.02 7.98 -12.94
CA LEU A 1123 93.00 7.78 -11.87
C LEU A 1123 94.43 7.69 -12.43
N ILE A 1124 94.65 6.87 -13.47
CA ILE A 1124 95.96 6.76 -14.13
C ILE A 1124 96.35 8.11 -14.78
N ARG A 1125 95.41 8.77 -15.46
CA ARG A 1125 95.64 10.08 -16.09
C ARG A 1125 96.07 11.13 -15.07
N PHE A 1126 95.38 11.24 -13.94
CA PHE A 1126 95.73 12.19 -12.89
C PHE A 1126 97.00 11.79 -12.12
N GLN A 1127 97.30 10.50 -11.96
CA GLN A 1127 98.58 10.03 -11.41
C GLN A 1127 99.75 10.42 -12.32
N GLN A 1128 99.62 10.22 -13.64
CA GLN A 1128 100.63 10.64 -14.62
C GLN A 1128 100.78 12.16 -14.66
N ALA A 1129 99.67 12.91 -14.60
CA ALA A 1129 99.70 14.38 -14.53
C ALA A 1129 100.41 14.87 -13.26
N TYR A 1130 100.12 14.26 -12.10
CA TYR A 1130 100.78 14.54 -10.83
C TYR A 1130 102.30 14.27 -10.92
N GLN A 1131 102.71 13.11 -11.45
CA GLN A 1131 104.11 12.75 -11.63
C GLN A 1131 104.83 13.68 -12.60
N ALA A 1132 104.19 14.05 -13.71
CA ALA A 1132 104.73 15.00 -14.69
C ALA A 1132 104.91 16.40 -14.09
N SER A 1133 103.92 16.91 -13.36
CA SER A 1133 104.03 18.20 -12.66
C SER A 1133 105.09 18.16 -11.54
N ALA A 1134 105.22 17.03 -10.83
CA ALA A 1134 106.29 16.81 -9.85
C ALA A 1134 107.68 16.78 -10.50
N GLN A 1135 107.85 16.15 -11.67
CA GLN A 1135 109.10 16.20 -12.45
C GLN A 1135 109.41 17.61 -12.95
N VAL A 1136 108.42 18.38 -13.41
CA VAL A 1136 108.59 19.80 -13.78
C VAL A 1136 109.05 20.61 -12.57
N MET A 1137 108.49 20.36 -11.38
CA MET A 1137 108.97 20.96 -10.13
C MET A 1137 110.42 20.58 -9.82
N GLN A 1138 110.78 19.29 -9.92
CA GLN A 1138 112.15 18.81 -9.69
C GLN A 1138 113.16 19.42 -10.67
N VAL A 1139 112.82 19.52 -11.95
CA VAL A 1139 113.65 20.15 -12.99
C VAL A 1139 113.75 21.66 -12.76
N ALA A 1140 112.66 22.33 -12.38
CA ALA A 1140 112.66 23.74 -12.05
C ALA A 1140 113.50 24.04 -10.79
N THR A 1141 113.42 23.21 -9.74
CA THR A 1141 114.28 23.29 -8.55
C THR A 1141 115.74 23.03 -8.92
N LYS A 1142 116.03 22.02 -9.74
CA LYS A 1142 117.40 21.74 -10.22
C LYS A 1142 117.96 22.89 -11.07
N LEU A 1143 117.17 23.51 -11.95
CA LEU A 1143 117.55 24.70 -12.71
C LEU A 1143 117.75 25.93 -11.83
N PHE A 1144 116.92 26.09 -10.79
CA PHE A 1144 117.04 27.16 -9.79
C PHE A 1144 118.32 26.99 -8.95
N ASP A 1145 118.60 25.77 -8.47
CA ASP A 1145 119.82 25.42 -7.73
C ASP A 1145 121.07 25.57 -8.62
N THR A 1146 120.99 25.17 -9.90
CA THR A 1146 122.08 25.36 -10.88
C THR A 1146 122.33 26.85 -11.14
N MET A 1147 121.27 27.67 -11.25
CA MET A 1147 121.40 29.13 -11.40
C MET A 1147 121.91 29.83 -10.13
N LEU A 1148 121.59 29.30 -8.94
CA LEU A 1148 122.17 29.74 -7.67
C LEU A 1148 123.64 29.34 -7.53
N GLN A 1149 124.05 28.20 -8.07
CA GLN A 1149 125.46 27.76 -8.15
C GLN A 1149 126.29 28.53 -9.20
N ILE A 1150 125.65 29.16 -10.18
CA ILE A 1150 126.31 29.99 -11.22
C ILE A 1150 126.54 31.45 -10.75
N ARG A 1151 126.22 31.77 -9.49
CA ARG A 1151 126.58 33.06 -8.88
C ARG A 1151 127.81 32.98 -8.00
#